data_AF-A0AAW1I2G0-F1
#
_entry.id   AF-A0AAW1I2G0-F1
#
_cell.length_a   1.000
_cell.length_b   1.000
_cell.length_c   1.000
_cell.angle_alpha   90.00
_cell.angle_beta   90.00
_cell.angle_gamma   90.00
#
_symmetry.space_group_name_H-M   'P 1'
#
loop_
_entity.id
_entity.type
_entity.pdbx_description
1 polymer ?
#
loop_
_entity_poly.entity_id
_entity_poly.type
_entity_poly.pdbx_seq_one_letter_code
_entity_poly.pdbx_strand_id
1 'polypeptide(L)'
;MVDEEVVSNSESSIQDPQSSVGLLAGKSMSQAESFTSNQVKELTVDDIEDFEDDYDMEEVDSRRTSRRMPNDASDLTPLLPPFSTGITDDDLRETAYEILLACAGASGGLIVPSKEKKKEKKSRLLRKLGRSKAENVVSEPHHASGLVGLLETMRTQMEISEAMDIRTRQGLLNALVGKVGKRMDTLLVPLELLCCISRTEFSDKKAYIRWQKRQLNMLEEGLINHPIIGFGESGRKANELRIILAKIEESEFLPASTGEVQRSECLRALRDVTIPLAERPVRGDLTGEVCHWADGYHLNVKLYEKLLLSVFDILDEGKLTEEVEEILELVKSTWRLLGITETIHYTCYALVLFRQSVVTGEKRMLQHAIEQLKKVPLKEQRGPQERLHLKSLESKIESESGSESASFLQAFLVPIQRWADRQLADYHLHFAEDSQKMDDIATVAMTSKRLLMEEPELGRQSTLVSDEDQIELFVTSSVKSVFARTLHTVDSVSETGHEHPLTVLAEEMKKILKKESSLFVPILSQWNSQALVLSTSLLHKLYGSKLKPFLDGAEHLTEDVVSVLPAANTLEQYIMGILTSAYGEQAAEMHCRKLGKYQIETLSGTLVMRWVNAQLQRVLSWVERAIQQEKWDPISPQRRYGASIVEVYRIVEETVDQFFSLKVPMGSGELGGLCRGIDNAFQVYVNLIVGNLASKEDLMLPVPILTRYRKETGIKAFVKKELMDYQKLPEERKSVDLNVVPTSILCVQLNTLHYAIGHLSKLEDSISDQWLKKKPSEKFIKSSLDEKSRSSNQGNTFDGSRKDINAAIDRVCEYTGTKIIFWELREPFIDSLYKPSVSQSRFETLIEPLDLALNELCAVIVEQLRDRLVTSLLQASVDGFVRVLLDGGPSRVFLQSDAKLFEEDLEVLKEFFISGGDGLPRGVVENLVAHARHIVQLHGYETRELIEDLRSTSGLEVQGGRSKLGADTKTLLRVLCHRGDSEASQFVKKQFKIPKSGAA
;
A
#
# COMPACT_ATOMS: atom_id res chain seq x y z
N MET A 1 48.39 -26.87 60.59
CA MET A 1 49.49 -27.69 61.12
C MET A 1 49.14 -29.12 60.83
N VAL A 2 49.90 -29.72 59.90
CA VAL A 2 50.23 -31.14 59.72
C VAL A 2 49.15 -32.19 60.06
N ASP A 3 48.66 -32.81 58.99
CA ASP A 3 48.36 -34.23 58.74
C ASP A 3 48.24 -35.19 59.93
N GLU A 4 47.18 -36.02 59.89
CA GLU A 4 47.34 -37.46 60.07
C GLU A 4 46.23 -38.25 59.36
N GLU A 5 46.64 -39.39 58.82
CA GLU A 5 45.97 -40.30 57.91
C GLU A 5 44.99 -41.27 58.61
N VAL A 6 44.12 -41.93 57.83
CA VAL A 6 44.08 -43.41 57.63
C VAL A 6 42.64 -43.95 57.41
N VAL A 7 42.35 -44.24 56.13
CA VAL A 7 41.84 -45.51 55.53
C VAL A 7 40.61 -46.22 56.12
N SER A 8 39.55 -46.38 55.28
CA SER A 8 39.13 -47.71 54.79
C SER A 8 38.09 -47.67 53.67
N ASN A 9 38.34 -48.50 52.66
CA ASN A 9 37.69 -48.65 51.35
C ASN A 9 36.34 -49.37 51.37
N SER A 10 35.50 -49.09 50.37
CA SER A 10 34.89 -50.06 49.42
C SER A 10 33.90 -49.30 48.51
N GLU A 11 34.28 -48.91 47.28
CA GLU A 11 34.37 -49.66 46.02
C GLU A 11 33.12 -49.56 45.11
N SER A 12 33.43 -49.47 43.81
CA SER A 12 32.59 -49.49 42.60
C SER A 12 31.89 -48.17 42.21
N SER A 13 31.99 -47.66 40.98
CA SER A 13 32.75 -48.05 39.80
C SER A 13 32.62 -46.94 38.74
N ILE A 14 33.72 -46.60 38.07
CA ILE A 14 33.89 -46.57 36.59
C ILE A 14 32.85 -45.68 35.85
N GLN A 15 33.16 -44.61 35.09
CA GLN A 15 34.26 -44.39 34.16
C GLN A 15 34.27 -42.91 33.79
N ASP A 16 35.43 -42.29 33.98
CA ASP A 16 35.99 -41.19 33.20
C ASP A 16 36.32 -41.75 31.77
N PRO A 17 36.86 -41.01 30.77
CA PRO A 17 37.39 -39.66 30.88
C PRO A 17 37.29 -38.79 29.60
N GLN A 18 37.89 -37.60 29.73
CA GLN A 18 38.81 -37.00 28.74
C GLN A 18 38.17 -36.45 27.45
N SER A 19 38.59 -35.29 26.96
CA SER A 19 39.86 -34.58 27.02
C SER A 19 39.59 -33.20 26.40
N SER A 20 40.37 -32.14 26.54
CA SER A 20 41.58 -31.80 27.28
C SER A 20 41.75 -30.31 26.98
N VAL A 21 41.96 -29.48 27.99
CA VAL A 21 43.24 -28.78 28.22
C VAL A 21 43.75 -28.02 26.98
N GLY A 22 43.88 -26.71 26.97
CA GLY A 22 43.81 -25.73 28.05
C GLY A 22 44.80 -24.59 27.78
N LEU A 23 44.81 -23.64 28.73
CA LEU A 23 45.99 -22.91 29.22
C LEU A 23 46.51 -21.80 28.27
N LEU A 24 46.75 -20.55 28.64
CA LEU A 24 46.95 -19.83 29.91
C LEU A 24 46.83 -18.33 29.56
N ALA A 25 46.04 -17.52 30.25
CA ALA A 25 46.35 -16.81 31.50
C ALA A 25 46.67 -15.32 31.27
N GLY A 26 46.14 -14.46 32.16
CA GLY A 26 46.85 -13.24 32.55
C GLY A 26 46.08 -11.92 32.57
N LYS A 27 45.21 -11.76 33.58
CA LYS A 27 45.09 -10.60 34.49
C LYS A 27 45.09 -9.14 33.94
N SER A 28 44.00 -8.45 34.29
CA SER A 28 43.93 -7.24 35.13
C SER A 28 43.40 -5.95 34.49
N MET A 29 42.18 -5.59 34.92
CA MET A 29 41.67 -4.27 35.33
C MET A 29 42.32 -2.99 34.77
N SER A 30 41.55 -2.15 34.07
CA SER A 30 41.13 -0.80 34.55
C SER A 30 40.36 0.02 33.48
N GLN A 31 39.26 0.61 33.95
CA GLN A 31 38.68 1.93 33.61
C GLN A 31 38.21 2.30 32.18
N ALA A 32 36.90 2.57 32.14
CA ALA A 32 36.20 3.71 31.51
C ALA A 32 36.25 3.89 29.99
N GLU A 33 35.08 3.73 29.35
CA GLU A 33 34.38 4.83 28.66
C GLU A 33 32.96 4.38 28.27
N SER A 34 31.97 5.10 28.80
CA SER A 34 30.55 4.92 28.52
C SER A 34 30.20 5.63 27.21
N PHE A 35 29.72 4.88 26.22
CA PHE A 35 28.96 5.42 25.10
C PHE A 35 27.56 4.80 25.10
N THR A 36 26.58 5.63 25.46
CA THR A 36 25.15 5.39 25.31
C THR A 36 24.82 5.18 23.83
N SER A 37 24.41 3.97 23.48
CA SER A 37 23.74 3.67 22.21
C SER A 37 22.26 3.40 22.51
N ASN A 38 21.38 4.28 22.04
CA ASN A 38 19.94 4.08 22.01
C ASN A 38 19.63 2.92 21.05
N GLN A 39 19.58 1.69 21.56
CA GLN A 39 18.92 0.59 20.86
C GLN A 39 17.41 0.74 21.04
N VAL A 40 16.78 1.23 19.97
CA VAL A 40 15.34 1.17 19.72
C VAL A 40 14.91 -0.30 19.85
N LYS A 41 13.92 -0.57 20.70
CA LYS A 41 13.34 -1.90 20.88
C LYS A 41 12.64 -2.29 19.57
N GLU A 42 13.09 -3.36 18.96
CA GLU A 42 12.53 -3.92 17.74
C GLU A 42 11.16 -4.56 18.06
N LEU A 43 10.12 -4.19 17.31
CA LEU A 43 8.92 -5.03 17.18
C LEU A 43 9.32 -6.27 16.38
N THR A 44 9.65 -7.34 17.09
CA THR A 44 9.92 -8.65 16.51
C THR A 44 8.61 -9.36 16.14
N VAL A 45 8.71 -10.33 15.23
CA VAL A 45 7.59 -11.11 14.68
C VAL A 45 6.69 -11.72 15.77
N ASP A 46 7.25 -11.97 16.95
CA ASP A 46 6.58 -12.57 18.11
C ASP A 46 5.46 -11.69 18.73
N ASP A 47 5.44 -10.36 18.53
CA ASP A 47 4.43 -9.48 19.17
C ASP A 47 3.06 -9.45 18.43
N ILE A 48 2.93 -10.21 17.34
CA ILE A 48 1.70 -10.26 16.50
C ILE A 48 1.25 -11.72 16.25
N GLU A 49 1.93 -12.72 16.82
CA GLU A 49 1.49 -14.13 16.71
C GLU A 49 0.28 -14.46 17.60
N ASP A 50 -0.12 -13.58 18.52
CA ASP A 50 -1.37 -13.71 19.32
C ASP A 50 -2.65 -13.35 18.51
N PHE A 51 -2.74 -13.76 17.25
CA PHE A 51 -3.96 -13.64 16.43
C PHE A 51 -4.66 -14.98 16.18
N GLU A 52 -4.17 -16.06 16.80
CA GLU A 52 -4.85 -17.36 16.83
C GLU A 52 -5.23 -17.67 18.29
N ASP A 53 -6.54 -17.88 18.48
CA ASP A 53 -7.24 -18.35 19.67
C ASP A 53 -7.85 -17.28 20.63
N ASP A 54 -9.18 -17.36 20.73
CA ASP A 54 -10.07 -16.78 21.74
C ASP A 54 -10.22 -15.25 21.84
N TYR A 55 -11.03 -14.68 20.93
CA TYR A 55 -11.85 -13.52 21.30
C TYR A 55 -13.33 -13.89 21.27
N ASP A 56 -13.91 -14.00 22.46
CA ASP A 56 -15.34 -14.15 22.70
C ASP A 56 -16.14 -13.12 21.90
N MET A 57 -16.89 -13.64 20.92
CA MET A 57 -17.83 -12.94 20.05
C MET A 57 -18.97 -12.24 20.82
N GLU A 58 -19.02 -12.34 22.16
CA GLU A 58 -20.06 -11.76 23.01
C GLU A 58 -19.76 -10.29 23.42
N GLU A 59 -18.51 -9.82 23.39
CA GLU A 59 -18.18 -8.46 23.85
C GLU A 59 -18.64 -7.36 22.87
N VAL A 60 -18.72 -7.66 21.57
CA VAL A 60 -19.08 -6.67 20.52
C VAL A 60 -20.59 -6.37 20.54
N ASP A 61 -21.43 -7.34 20.88
CA ASP A 61 -22.89 -7.13 20.97
C ASP A 61 -23.29 -6.34 22.22
N SER A 62 -22.54 -6.44 23.32
CA SER A 62 -22.78 -5.63 24.52
C SER A 62 -22.65 -4.12 24.24
N ARG A 63 -21.78 -3.73 23.29
CA ARG A 63 -21.54 -2.32 22.90
C ARG A 63 -22.56 -1.76 21.91
N ARG A 64 -23.28 -2.60 21.14
CA ARG A 64 -24.40 -2.13 20.30
C ARG A 64 -25.58 -1.62 21.14
N THR A 65 -25.74 -2.14 22.35
CA THR A 65 -26.72 -1.67 23.34
C THR A 65 -26.32 -0.39 24.07
N SER A 66 -25.05 0.02 24.02
CA SER A 66 -24.55 1.28 24.61
C SER A 66 -24.60 2.46 23.63
N ARG A 67 -25.64 2.53 22.79
CA ARG A 67 -25.94 3.74 21.99
C ARG A 67 -26.68 4.83 22.80
N ARG A 68 -26.73 4.71 24.13
CA ARG A 68 -27.63 5.54 24.96
C ARG A 68 -26.99 6.45 26.02
N MET A 69 -25.68 6.43 26.27
CA MET A 69 -25.06 7.42 27.17
C MET A 69 -23.64 7.80 26.70
N PRO A 70 -23.47 8.83 25.84
CA PRO A 70 -22.15 9.26 25.39
C PRO A 70 -21.31 9.95 26.48
N ASN A 71 -21.92 10.35 27.60
CA ASN A 71 -21.27 11.10 28.69
C ASN A 71 -21.38 10.34 30.02
N ASP A 72 -20.79 9.14 30.09
CA ASP A 72 -20.73 8.42 31.36
C ASP A 72 -19.61 8.97 32.23
N ALA A 73 -19.96 9.81 33.21
CA ALA A 73 -19.04 10.38 34.19
C ALA A 73 -18.98 9.55 35.49
N SER A 74 -19.62 8.37 35.53
CA SER A 74 -19.57 7.45 36.68
C SER A 74 -18.14 7.08 37.06
N ASP A 75 -17.29 6.95 36.05
CA ASP A 75 -15.92 6.46 36.20
C ASP A 75 -14.94 7.55 36.67
N LEU A 76 -15.41 8.80 36.79
CA LEU A 76 -14.62 9.97 37.21
C LEU A 76 -14.77 10.29 38.71
N THR A 77 -15.22 9.33 39.51
CA THR A 77 -15.22 9.49 40.97
C THR A 77 -13.81 9.31 41.53
N PRO A 78 -13.36 10.20 42.44
CA PRO A 78 -12.08 10.02 43.11
C PRO A 78 -12.10 8.73 43.92
N LEU A 79 -10.97 8.03 43.91
CA LEU A 79 -10.75 6.75 44.56
C LEU A 79 -10.60 6.96 46.08
N LEU A 80 -11.72 7.16 46.78
CA LEU A 80 -11.80 7.41 48.22
C LEU A 80 -12.79 6.44 48.86
N PRO A 81 -12.55 5.96 50.09
CA PRO A 81 -13.48 5.08 50.78
C PRO A 81 -14.78 5.84 51.16
N PRO A 82 -15.91 5.12 51.26
CA PRO A 82 -17.16 5.72 51.72
C PRO A 82 -17.08 6.12 53.21
N PHE A 83 -17.83 7.16 53.59
CA PHE A 83 -17.94 7.60 54.99
C PHE A 83 -18.71 6.59 55.84
N SER A 84 -18.26 6.35 57.07
CA SER A 84 -18.81 5.33 57.97
C SER A 84 -20.20 5.68 58.51
N THR A 85 -20.50 6.97 58.62
CA THR A 85 -21.75 7.52 59.16
C THR A 85 -22.85 7.71 58.10
N GLY A 86 -22.54 7.46 56.83
CA GLY A 86 -23.49 7.61 55.71
C GLY A 86 -23.82 9.06 55.35
N ILE A 87 -22.86 9.99 55.50
CA ILE A 87 -22.99 11.39 55.09
C ILE A 87 -23.38 11.48 53.61
N THR A 88 -24.38 12.32 53.32
CA THR A 88 -24.86 12.57 51.95
C THR A 88 -24.13 13.73 51.28
N ASP A 89 -24.27 13.83 49.96
CA ASP A 89 -23.72 14.97 49.19
C ASP A 89 -24.33 16.32 49.60
N ASP A 90 -25.61 16.34 49.99
CA ASP A 90 -26.29 17.51 50.56
C ASP A 90 -25.67 17.91 51.91
N ASP A 91 -25.36 16.92 52.76
CA ASP A 91 -24.72 17.17 54.05
C ASP A 91 -23.34 17.80 53.88
N LEU A 92 -22.52 17.29 52.95
CA LEU A 92 -21.21 17.87 52.62
C LEU A 92 -21.35 19.29 52.07
N ARG A 93 -22.31 19.54 51.18
CA ARG A 93 -22.54 20.86 50.59
C ARG A 93 -22.95 21.89 51.63
N GLU A 94 -23.90 21.53 52.49
CA GLU A 94 -24.38 22.39 53.58
C GLU A 94 -23.26 22.68 54.60
N THR A 95 -22.46 21.68 54.99
CA THR A 95 -21.34 21.88 55.91
C THR A 95 -20.17 22.64 55.28
N ALA A 96 -19.90 22.45 53.99
CA ALA A 96 -18.90 23.25 53.26
C ALA A 96 -19.28 24.74 53.27
N TYR A 97 -20.57 25.08 53.11
CA TYR A 97 -21.05 26.46 53.23
C TYR A 97 -20.91 26.99 54.67
N GLU A 98 -21.18 26.18 55.69
CA GLU A 98 -20.97 26.56 57.10
C GLU A 98 -19.50 26.90 57.39
N ILE A 99 -18.56 26.12 56.83
CA ILE A 99 -17.12 26.39 56.88
C ILE A 99 -16.77 27.70 56.18
N LEU A 100 -17.28 27.90 54.97
CA LEU A 100 -17.05 29.12 54.20
C LEU A 100 -17.49 30.37 54.95
N LEU A 101 -18.67 30.33 55.59
CA LEU A 101 -19.18 31.42 56.41
C LEU A 101 -18.30 31.69 57.63
N ALA A 102 -17.79 30.64 58.29
CA ALA A 102 -16.87 30.80 59.41
C ALA A 102 -15.55 31.47 58.98
N CYS A 103 -14.99 31.07 57.85
CA CYS A 103 -13.78 31.65 57.27
C CYS A 103 -14.01 33.10 56.81
N ALA A 104 -15.09 33.39 56.09
CA ALA A 104 -15.45 34.74 55.67
C ALA A 104 -15.73 35.66 56.87
N GLY A 105 -16.30 35.13 57.94
CA GLY A 105 -16.53 35.84 59.19
C GLY A 105 -15.25 36.19 59.95
N ALA A 106 -14.21 35.34 59.88
CA ALA A 106 -12.89 35.66 60.43
C ALA A 106 -12.24 36.87 59.74
N SER A 107 -12.59 37.12 58.47
CA SER A 107 -12.19 38.30 57.70
C SER A 107 -13.11 39.52 57.91
N GLY A 108 -14.08 39.44 58.81
CA GLY A 108 -15.01 40.55 59.14
C GLY A 108 -16.21 40.68 58.20
N GLY A 109 -16.47 39.70 57.32
CA GLY A 109 -17.52 39.77 56.29
C GLY A 109 -18.91 39.29 56.70
N LEU A 110 -19.10 38.80 57.93
CA LEU A 110 -20.35 38.12 58.31
C LEU A 110 -21.42 39.12 58.78
N ILE A 111 -22.28 39.53 57.85
CA ILE A 111 -23.48 40.34 58.12
C ILE A 111 -24.71 39.44 58.01
N VAL A 112 -25.63 39.52 58.98
CA VAL A 112 -26.92 38.80 58.95
C VAL A 112 -27.92 39.59 58.11
N PRO A 113 -28.49 39.01 57.03
CA PRO A 113 -29.53 39.68 56.25
C PRO A 113 -30.75 40.00 57.13
N SER A 114 -31.27 41.23 57.04
CA SER A 114 -32.50 41.59 57.76
C SER A 114 -33.69 40.89 57.12
N LYS A 115 -34.50 40.15 57.92
CA LYS A 115 -35.79 39.62 57.46
C LYS A 115 -36.68 40.76 56.96
N GLU A 116 -36.71 41.00 55.65
CA GLU A 116 -37.72 41.89 55.08
C GLU A 116 -39.11 41.29 55.38
N LYS A 117 -39.92 42.06 56.10
CA LYS A 117 -41.30 41.70 56.40
C LYS A 117 -42.04 41.51 55.07
N LYS A 118 -42.46 40.27 54.80
CA LYS A 118 -43.52 39.84 53.86
C LYS A 118 -44.14 41.01 53.07
N LYS A 119 -43.63 41.27 51.86
CA LYS A 119 -44.46 41.87 50.81
C LYS A 119 -45.54 40.86 50.45
N GLU A 120 -46.78 41.30 50.54
CA GLU A 120 -47.98 40.48 50.42
C GLU A 120 -48.02 39.66 49.13
N LYS A 121 -48.47 38.42 49.30
CA LYS A 121 -48.90 37.50 48.23
C LYS A 121 -49.90 38.19 47.29
N LYS A 122 -49.57 38.31 46.00
CA LYS A 122 -50.57 38.20 44.92
C LYS A 122 -50.12 37.18 43.89
N SER A 123 -50.79 36.04 43.93
CA SER A 123 -50.74 34.94 42.99
C SER A 123 -51.50 35.25 41.69
N ARG A 124 -50.98 34.76 40.56
CA ARG A 124 -51.64 33.96 39.48
C ARG A 124 -51.03 34.32 38.12
N LEU A 125 -50.26 33.41 37.51
CA LEU A 125 -50.70 32.34 36.59
C LEU A 125 -51.11 32.86 35.19
N LEU A 126 -50.31 32.43 34.20
CA LEU A 126 -50.56 32.30 32.76
C LEU A 126 -50.44 33.54 31.85
N ARG A 127 -49.33 33.59 31.11
CA ARG A 127 -49.35 33.72 29.64
C ARG A 127 -48.02 33.27 29.01
N LYS A 128 -48.05 32.12 28.34
CA LYS A 128 -47.08 31.75 27.31
C LYS A 128 -47.52 32.40 25.98
N LEU A 129 -46.50 32.61 25.13
CA LEU A 129 -46.48 32.99 23.71
C LEU A 129 -46.53 34.48 23.34
N GLY A 130 -45.42 34.96 22.77
CA GLY A 130 -45.37 36.15 21.92
C GLY A 130 -44.00 36.83 21.89
N ARG A 131 -43.22 36.58 20.83
CA ARG A 131 -41.95 37.25 20.49
C ARG A 131 -42.11 38.78 20.44
N SER A 132 -41.13 39.52 20.99
CA SER A 132 -40.55 40.71 20.32
C SER A 132 -39.28 41.18 21.00
N LYS A 133 -38.23 41.36 20.19
CA LYS A 133 -37.06 42.21 20.46
C LYS A 133 -37.52 43.64 20.78
N ALA A 134 -37.03 44.22 21.87
CA ALA A 134 -36.62 45.62 21.97
C ALA A 134 -35.97 45.87 23.34
N GLU A 135 -34.85 46.59 23.31
CA GLU A 135 -34.17 47.19 24.45
C GLU A 135 -35.14 47.90 25.39
N ASN A 136 -34.99 47.69 26.71
CA ASN A 136 -34.85 48.75 27.72
C ASN A 136 -34.87 48.17 29.15
N VAL A 137 -33.83 48.52 29.90
CA VAL A 137 -33.78 48.68 31.36
C VAL A 137 -34.29 47.49 32.18
N VAL A 138 -33.37 46.54 32.44
CA VAL A 138 -33.53 45.60 33.55
C VAL A 138 -33.44 46.40 34.85
N SER A 139 -34.55 46.42 35.58
CA SER A 139 -34.59 46.82 36.99
C SER A 139 -33.76 45.82 37.81
N GLU A 140 -32.57 46.23 38.22
CA GLU A 140 -31.71 45.51 39.18
C GLU A 140 -32.46 45.22 40.48
N PRO A 141 -32.44 43.98 41.00
CA PRO A 141 -32.55 43.78 42.44
C PRO A 141 -31.23 44.24 43.06
N HIS A 142 -31.29 45.04 44.13
CA HIS A 142 -30.11 45.56 44.83
C HIS A 142 -29.10 44.45 45.19
N HIS A 143 -28.04 44.29 44.38
CA HIS A 143 -26.88 43.49 44.75
C HIS A 143 -26.07 44.30 45.79
N ALA A 144 -25.91 43.74 46.99
CA ALA A 144 -24.94 44.25 47.94
C ALA A 144 -23.54 44.12 47.30
N SER A 145 -22.81 45.23 47.08
CA SER A 145 -21.47 45.20 46.48
C SER A 145 -20.42 44.64 47.45
N GLY A 146 -19.48 43.83 46.96
CA GLY A 146 -18.35 43.29 47.74
C GLY A 146 -18.60 41.89 48.33
N LEU A 147 -17.91 41.55 49.42
CA LEU A 147 -17.93 40.22 50.05
C LEU A 147 -19.35 39.74 50.44
N VAL A 148 -20.25 40.66 50.79
CA VAL A 148 -21.65 40.32 51.12
C VAL A 148 -22.41 39.83 49.88
N GLY A 149 -22.23 40.49 48.73
CA GLY A 149 -22.81 40.05 47.46
C GLY A 149 -22.24 38.71 47.02
N LEU A 150 -20.92 38.54 47.15
CA LEU A 150 -20.26 37.29 46.80
C LEU A 150 -20.75 36.11 47.66
N LEU A 151 -20.98 36.32 48.96
CA LEU A 151 -21.55 35.28 49.83
C LEU A 151 -23.02 34.96 49.49
N GLU A 152 -23.77 35.92 48.94
CA GLU A 152 -25.12 35.69 48.43
C GLU A 152 -25.08 34.93 47.10
N THR A 153 -24.13 35.24 46.21
CA THR A 153 -23.85 34.44 45.01
C THR A 153 -23.51 33.01 45.41
N MET A 154 -22.56 32.81 46.33
CA MET A 154 -22.21 31.48 46.85
C MET A 154 -23.40 30.73 47.47
N ARG A 155 -24.27 31.44 48.21
CA ARG A 155 -25.49 30.85 48.78
C ARG A 155 -26.39 30.30 47.67
N THR A 156 -26.58 31.09 46.61
CA THR A 156 -27.37 30.64 45.45
C THR A 156 -26.70 29.46 44.77
N GLN A 157 -25.41 29.57 44.41
CA GLN A 157 -24.63 28.54 43.69
C GLN A 157 -24.60 27.20 44.43
N MET A 158 -24.52 27.21 45.77
CA MET A 158 -24.53 26.01 46.61
C MET A 158 -25.95 25.55 47.01
N GLU A 159 -27.00 26.13 46.42
CA GLU A 159 -28.41 25.82 46.67
C GLU A 159 -28.82 25.90 48.16
N ILE A 160 -28.21 26.82 48.91
CA ILE A 160 -28.45 26.97 50.35
C ILE A 160 -29.70 27.82 50.58
N SER A 161 -30.66 27.32 51.36
CA SER A 161 -31.87 28.09 51.68
C SER A 161 -31.56 29.35 52.51
N GLU A 162 -32.25 30.45 52.24
CA GLU A 162 -32.12 31.71 53.01
C GLU A 162 -32.36 31.50 54.52
N ALA A 163 -33.32 30.63 54.87
CA ALA A 163 -33.60 30.30 56.26
C ALA A 163 -32.45 29.55 56.93
N MET A 164 -31.69 28.73 56.19
CA MET A 164 -30.48 28.09 56.72
C MET A 164 -29.35 29.11 56.86
N ASP A 165 -29.08 29.91 55.83
CA ASP A 165 -28.02 30.93 55.85
C ASP A 165 -28.16 31.86 57.07
N ILE A 166 -29.35 32.46 57.27
CA ILE A 166 -29.61 33.35 58.41
C ILE A 166 -29.33 32.65 59.75
N ARG A 167 -29.76 31.38 59.90
CA ARG A 167 -29.56 30.62 61.15
C ARG A 167 -28.10 30.30 61.38
N THR A 168 -27.37 29.89 60.35
CA THR A 168 -25.94 29.60 60.44
C THR A 168 -25.16 30.87 60.80
N ARG A 169 -25.42 31.99 60.12
CA ARG A 169 -24.77 33.28 60.45
C ARG A 169 -25.01 33.71 61.88
N GLN A 170 -26.27 33.64 62.34
CA GLN A 170 -26.62 33.99 63.72
C GLN A 170 -25.98 33.03 64.73
N GLY A 171 -26.00 31.73 64.45
CA GLY A 171 -25.37 30.70 65.28
C GLY A 171 -23.88 30.92 65.44
N LEU A 172 -23.17 31.22 64.35
CA LEU A 172 -21.74 31.51 64.38
C LEU A 172 -21.41 32.82 65.12
N LEU A 173 -22.21 33.88 64.96
CA LEU A 173 -22.04 35.13 65.73
C LEU A 173 -22.30 34.91 67.22
N ASN A 174 -23.32 34.13 67.57
CA ASN A 174 -23.62 33.76 68.95
C ASN A 174 -22.47 32.93 69.56
N ALA A 175 -21.80 32.08 68.77
CA ALA A 175 -20.68 31.26 69.22
C ALA A 175 -19.43 32.06 69.61
N LEU A 176 -19.29 33.30 69.12
CA LEU A 176 -18.22 34.23 69.49
C LEU A 176 -18.51 35.03 70.76
N VAL A 177 -19.77 35.09 71.20
CA VAL A 177 -20.17 35.85 72.39
C VAL A 177 -19.44 35.28 73.62
N GLY A 178 -18.57 36.10 74.23
CA GLY A 178 -17.76 35.71 75.39
C GLY A 178 -16.39 35.09 75.07
N LYS A 179 -16.00 34.92 73.80
CA LYS A 179 -14.70 34.39 73.37
C LYS A 179 -13.78 35.47 72.81
N VAL A 180 -13.36 36.41 73.67
CA VAL A 180 -12.53 37.55 73.28
C VAL A 180 -11.20 37.09 72.66
N GLY A 181 -10.91 37.56 71.44
CA GLY A 181 -9.65 37.28 70.73
C GLY A 181 -9.59 35.98 69.92
N LYS A 182 -10.62 35.12 69.96
CA LYS A 182 -10.70 33.93 69.08
C LYS A 182 -11.26 34.30 67.71
N ARG A 183 -10.65 33.78 66.64
CA ARG A 183 -11.13 33.95 65.26
C ARG A 183 -12.19 32.88 64.93
N MET A 184 -13.08 33.18 63.99
CA MET A 184 -14.17 32.24 63.62
C MET A 184 -13.66 30.99 62.91
N ASP A 185 -12.56 31.11 62.16
CA ASP A 185 -11.89 30.00 61.45
C ASP A 185 -11.15 29.03 62.41
N THR A 186 -11.10 29.33 63.71
CA THR A 186 -10.56 28.42 64.74
C THR A 186 -11.66 27.73 65.55
N LEU A 187 -12.92 27.88 65.15
CA LEU A 187 -14.05 27.24 65.83
C LEU A 187 -14.25 25.80 65.35
N LEU A 188 -14.64 24.93 66.27
CA LEU A 188 -15.23 23.64 65.94
C LEU A 188 -16.67 23.87 65.46
N VAL A 189 -16.82 24.25 64.19
CA VAL A 189 -18.07 24.76 63.61
C VAL A 189 -19.28 23.89 63.94
N PRO A 190 -19.26 22.54 63.77
CA PRO A 190 -20.42 21.72 64.07
C PRO A 190 -20.86 21.75 65.54
N LEU A 191 -19.88 21.76 66.47
CA LEU A 191 -20.17 21.83 67.90
C LEU A 191 -20.78 23.19 68.27
N GLU A 192 -20.22 24.28 67.75
CA GLU A 192 -20.70 25.61 68.07
C GLU A 192 -22.11 25.84 67.54
N LEU A 193 -22.41 25.36 66.34
CA LEU A 193 -23.77 25.39 65.78
C LEU A 193 -24.75 24.56 66.64
N LEU A 194 -24.35 23.36 67.10
CA LEU A 194 -25.15 22.53 68.00
C LEU A 194 -25.45 23.19 69.36
N CYS A 195 -24.52 24.00 69.88
CA CYS A 195 -24.67 24.75 71.12
C CYS A 195 -25.51 26.02 70.98
N CYS A 196 -25.41 26.72 69.85
CA CYS A 196 -25.94 28.06 69.68
C CYS A 196 -27.28 28.13 68.93
N ILE A 197 -27.66 27.09 68.20
CA ILE A 197 -28.93 27.03 67.46
C ILE A 197 -29.96 26.20 68.23
N SER A 198 -31.10 26.82 68.53
CA SER A 198 -32.20 26.21 69.28
C SER A 198 -33.19 25.46 68.38
N ARG A 199 -33.93 24.49 68.96
CA ARG A 199 -35.01 23.77 68.28
C ARG A 199 -36.09 24.71 67.71
N THR A 200 -36.34 25.83 68.38
CA THR A 200 -37.38 26.82 68.02
C THR A 200 -37.08 27.59 66.74
N GLU A 201 -35.85 27.55 66.24
CA GLU A 201 -35.45 28.24 65.02
C GLU A 201 -35.81 27.47 63.74
N PHE A 202 -36.31 26.23 63.86
CA PHE A 202 -36.66 25.37 62.74
C PHE A 202 -38.17 25.40 62.45
N SER A 203 -38.53 25.20 61.18
CA SER A 203 -39.92 25.14 60.74
C SER A 203 -40.64 23.87 61.20
N ASP A 204 -39.93 22.75 61.29
CA ASP A 204 -40.46 21.47 61.75
C ASP A 204 -39.43 20.63 62.53
N LYS A 205 -39.92 19.65 63.31
CA LYS A 205 -39.06 18.75 64.10
C LYS A 205 -38.16 17.88 63.21
N LYS A 206 -38.61 17.55 61.98
CA LYS A 206 -37.86 16.69 61.06
C LYS A 206 -36.62 17.39 60.50
N ALA A 207 -36.72 18.66 60.11
CA ALA A 207 -35.58 19.46 59.66
C ALA A 207 -34.56 19.65 60.78
N TYR A 208 -35.03 19.84 62.02
CA TYR A 208 -34.15 19.91 63.19
C TYR A 208 -33.36 18.61 63.39
N ILE A 209 -34.04 17.46 63.40
CA ILE A 209 -33.37 16.16 63.57
C ILE A 209 -32.37 15.88 62.44
N ARG A 210 -32.73 16.17 61.18
CA ARG A 210 -31.81 16.00 60.04
C ARG A 210 -30.57 16.87 60.18
N TRP A 211 -30.74 18.15 60.49
CA TRP A 211 -29.61 19.07 60.73
C TRP A 211 -28.75 18.61 61.90
N GLN A 212 -29.37 18.23 63.03
CA GLN A 212 -28.63 17.77 64.21
C GLN A 212 -27.80 16.53 63.87
N LYS A 213 -28.42 15.54 63.20
CA LYS A 213 -27.75 14.32 62.76
C LYS A 213 -26.56 14.63 61.85
N ARG A 214 -26.70 15.56 60.90
CA ARG A 214 -25.56 16.02 60.09
C ARG A 214 -24.42 16.52 60.97
N GLN A 215 -24.68 17.42 61.91
CA GLN A 215 -23.63 18.01 62.75
C GLN A 215 -22.92 16.94 63.60
N LEU A 216 -23.66 15.95 64.12
CA LEU A 216 -23.10 14.82 64.86
C LEU A 216 -22.25 13.92 63.96
N ASN A 217 -22.75 13.57 62.77
CA ASN A 217 -22.02 12.78 61.78
C ASN A 217 -20.72 13.46 61.33
N MET A 218 -20.73 14.79 61.14
CA MET A 218 -19.53 15.57 60.78
C MET A 218 -18.48 15.54 61.89
N LEU A 219 -18.91 15.60 63.16
CA LEU A 219 -18.00 15.46 64.30
C LEU A 219 -17.41 14.05 64.39
N GLU A 220 -18.21 13.03 64.13
CA GLU A 220 -17.74 11.65 64.10
C GLU A 220 -16.77 11.39 62.95
N GLU A 221 -17.09 11.80 61.72
CA GLU A 221 -16.17 11.62 60.59
C GLU A 221 -14.86 12.40 60.78
N GLY A 222 -14.92 13.66 61.17
CA GLY A 222 -13.74 14.51 61.27
C GLY A 222 -12.82 14.19 62.44
N LEU A 223 -13.39 13.89 63.62
CA LEU A 223 -12.59 13.66 64.83
C LEU A 223 -12.24 12.19 65.04
N ILE A 224 -13.05 11.25 64.51
CA ILE A 224 -12.91 9.81 64.77
C ILE A 224 -12.46 9.03 63.54
N ASN A 225 -13.13 9.16 62.40
CA ASN A 225 -12.87 8.27 61.26
C ASN A 225 -11.75 8.77 60.36
N HIS A 226 -11.67 10.09 60.17
CA HIS A 226 -10.68 10.76 59.32
C HIS A 226 -9.92 11.85 60.10
N PRO A 227 -9.26 11.56 61.23
CA PRO A 227 -8.47 12.56 61.93
C PRO A 227 -7.11 12.77 61.23
N ILE A 228 -6.62 14.02 61.21
CA ILE A 228 -5.26 14.32 60.71
C ILE A 228 -4.15 13.68 61.57
N ILE A 229 -4.39 13.51 62.87
CA ILE A 229 -3.46 12.85 63.81
C ILE A 229 -4.13 11.58 64.36
N GLY A 230 -3.37 10.49 64.49
CA GLY A 230 -3.85 9.25 65.11
C GLY A 230 -4.21 9.37 66.60
N PHE A 231 -4.90 8.36 67.15
CA PHE A 231 -5.51 8.45 68.49
C PHE A 231 -4.55 8.37 69.69
N GLY A 232 -3.30 7.90 69.54
CA GLY A 232 -2.32 7.81 70.63
C GLY A 232 -2.93 7.33 71.96
N GLU A 233 -2.68 8.07 73.05
CA GLU A 233 -3.29 7.83 74.38
C GLU A 233 -4.75 8.33 74.52
N SER A 234 -5.25 9.09 73.53
CA SER A 234 -6.59 9.69 73.51
C SER A 234 -7.68 8.76 72.99
N GLY A 235 -7.37 7.49 72.67
CA GLY A 235 -8.35 6.52 72.17
C GLY A 235 -9.57 6.30 73.09
N ARG A 236 -9.41 6.49 74.41
CA ARG A 236 -10.54 6.45 75.36
C ARG A 236 -11.56 7.58 75.12
N LYS A 237 -11.08 8.78 74.79
CA LYS A 237 -11.94 9.94 74.48
C LYS A 237 -12.71 9.76 73.18
N ALA A 238 -12.17 9.04 72.19
CA ALA A 238 -12.89 8.73 70.96
C ALA A 238 -14.09 7.78 71.21
N ASN A 239 -13.94 6.78 72.08
CA ASN A 239 -15.07 5.93 72.47
C ASN A 239 -16.10 6.68 73.31
N GLU A 240 -15.65 7.55 74.22
CA GLU A 240 -16.52 8.44 74.98
C GLU A 240 -17.32 9.37 74.06
N LEU A 241 -16.69 9.92 73.01
CA LEU A 241 -17.36 10.74 71.99
C LEU A 241 -18.50 9.97 71.31
N ARG A 242 -18.26 8.75 70.81
CA ARG A 242 -19.34 7.93 70.20
C ARG A 242 -20.53 7.71 71.13
N ILE A 243 -20.28 7.46 72.41
CA ILE A 243 -21.34 7.28 73.42
C ILE A 243 -22.13 8.58 73.62
N ILE A 244 -21.44 9.73 73.68
CA ILE A 244 -22.11 11.03 73.83
C ILE A 244 -22.94 11.36 72.59
N LEU A 245 -22.41 11.13 71.38
CA LEU A 245 -23.15 11.36 70.13
C LEU A 245 -24.44 10.53 70.07
N ALA A 246 -24.37 9.23 70.39
CA ALA A 246 -25.54 8.35 70.46
C ALA A 246 -26.58 8.84 71.49
N LYS A 247 -26.15 9.26 72.68
CA LYS A 247 -27.05 9.82 73.71
C LYS A 247 -27.73 11.12 73.29
N ILE A 248 -27.09 11.94 72.46
CA ILE A 248 -27.71 13.15 71.91
C ILE A 248 -28.80 12.75 70.91
N GLU A 249 -28.55 11.79 70.02
CA GLU A 249 -29.56 11.30 69.08
C GLU A 249 -30.76 10.66 69.80
N GLU A 250 -30.50 9.82 70.82
CA GLU A 250 -31.53 9.18 71.64
C GLU A 250 -32.43 10.20 72.35
N SER A 251 -31.88 11.35 72.74
CA SER A 251 -32.62 12.40 73.45
C SER A 251 -33.79 13.00 72.65
N GLU A 252 -33.77 12.87 71.31
CA GLU A 252 -34.85 13.34 70.44
C GLU A 252 -36.12 12.48 70.48
N PHE A 253 -35.98 11.24 70.96
CA PHE A 253 -37.05 10.26 71.11
C PHE A 253 -37.64 10.21 72.53
N LEU A 254 -37.02 10.92 73.48
CA LEU A 254 -37.49 11.02 74.86
C LEU A 254 -38.54 12.14 75.04
N PRO A 255 -39.33 12.11 76.14
CA PRO A 255 -40.24 13.20 76.50
C PRO A 255 -39.50 14.53 76.66
N ALA A 256 -40.13 15.64 76.23
CA ALA A 256 -39.48 16.96 76.10
C ALA A 256 -38.72 17.42 77.36
N SER A 257 -39.29 17.22 78.56
CA SER A 257 -38.65 17.61 79.82
C SER A 257 -37.38 16.82 80.15
N THR A 258 -37.33 15.54 79.79
CA THR A 258 -36.18 14.65 80.08
C THR A 258 -35.15 14.74 78.95
N GLY A 259 -35.61 14.79 77.70
CA GLY A 259 -34.76 14.91 76.52
C GLY A 259 -33.99 16.22 76.46
N GLU A 260 -34.57 17.36 76.87
CA GLU A 260 -33.86 18.65 76.90
C GLU A 260 -32.76 18.70 77.97
N VAL A 261 -33.02 18.14 79.15
CA VAL A 261 -32.02 18.04 80.23
C VAL A 261 -30.85 17.17 79.78
N GLN A 262 -31.14 15.94 79.30
CA GLN A 262 -30.11 15.04 78.79
C GLN A 262 -29.32 15.67 77.65
N ARG A 263 -29.98 16.34 76.69
CA ARG A 263 -29.31 17.04 75.60
C ARG A 263 -28.36 18.11 76.13
N SER A 264 -28.80 18.94 77.08
CA SER A 264 -27.97 20.02 77.63
C SER A 264 -26.73 19.51 78.37
N GLU A 265 -26.87 18.39 79.10
CA GLU A 265 -25.75 17.73 79.79
C GLU A 265 -24.80 17.08 78.79
N CYS A 266 -25.33 16.38 77.78
CA CYS A 266 -24.54 15.75 76.74
C CYS A 266 -23.81 16.78 75.88
N LEU A 267 -24.40 17.94 75.56
CA LEU A 267 -23.71 19.02 74.84
C LEU A 267 -22.57 19.63 75.66
N ARG A 268 -22.71 19.71 76.99
CA ARG A 268 -21.63 20.15 77.88
C ARG A 268 -20.49 19.13 77.88
N ALA A 269 -20.81 17.84 78.06
CA ALA A 269 -19.83 16.76 78.00
C ALA A 269 -19.17 16.63 76.63
N LEU A 270 -19.93 16.86 75.54
CA LEU A 270 -19.43 16.83 74.17
C LEU A 270 -18.31 17.85 73.99
N ARG A 271 -18.48 19.08 74.49
CA ARG A 271 -17.47 20.14 74.43
C ARG A 271 -16.18 19.75 75.14
N ASP A 272 -16.26 19.12 76.30
CA ASP A 272 -15.08 18.68 77.08
C ASP A 272 -14.30 17.55 76.38
N VAL A 273 -14.98 16.72 75.58
CA VAL A 273 -14.38 15.59 74.85
C VAL A 273 -13.85 16.00 73.48
N THR A 274 -14.57 16.84 72.73
CA THR A 274 -14.21 17.20 71.34
C THR A 274 -13.09 18.23 71.25
N ILE A 275 -13.01 19.20 72.18
CA ILE A 275 -11.96 20.23 72.13
C ILE A 275 -10.55 19.60 72.19
N PRO A 276 -10.24 18.67 73.14
CA PRO A 276 -8.94 17.99 73.15
C PRO A 276 -8.66 17.11 71.95
N LEU A 277 -9.70 16.64 71.24
CA LEU A 277 -9.55 15.85 70.01
C LEU A 277 -9.28 16.75 68.79
N ALA A 278 -9.88 17.95 68.77
CA ALA A 278 -9.71 18.91 67.68
C ALA A 278 -8.42 19.75 67.80
N GLU A 279 -7.98 20.11 69.02
CA GLU A 279 -6.78 20.95 69.23
C GLU A 279 -5.48 20.13 69.40
N ARG A 280 -5.42 18.93 68.81
CA ARG A 280 -4.22 18.08 68.88
C ARG A 280 -3.07 18.74 68.10
N PRO A 281 -1.87 18.88 68.68
CA PRO A 281 -0.77 19.57 68.01
C PRO A 281 -0.27 18.78 66.80
N VAL A 282 -0.36 19.37 65.61
CA VAL A 282 0.33 18.91 64.40
C VAL A 282 1.78 19.41 64.44
N ARG A 283 2.72 18.70 63.80
CA ARG A 283 4.15 19.07 63.78
C ARG A 283 4.33 20.53 63.29
N GLY A 284 4.71 21.42 64.20
CA GLY A 284 4.95 22.83 63.91
C GLY A 284 3.97 23.79 64.59
N ASP A 285 2.82 23.29 65.06
CA ASP A 285 1.78 24.11 65.70
C ASP A 285 1.98 24.20 67.22
N LEU A 286 1.68 25.37 67.79
CA LEU A 286 1.53 25.53 69.23
C LEU A 286 0.18 24.92 69.66
N THR A 287 0.18 24.18 70.77
CA THR A 287 -1.05 23.58 71.32
C THR A 287 -2.14 24.63 71.56
N GLY A 288 -3.30 24.46 70.92
CA GLY A 288 -4.47 25.33 71.09
C GLY A 288 -4.61 26.48 70.07
N GLU A 289 -3.73 26.60 69.07
CA GLU A 289 -3.85 27.64 68.02
C GLU A 289 -4.71 27.23 66.82
N VAL A 290 -4.80 25.94 66.50
CA VAL A 290 -5.48 25.42 65.30
C VAL A 290 -6.46 24.32 65.69
N CYS A 291 -7.67 24.38 65.11
CA CYS A 291 -8.75 23.43 65.34
C CYS A 291 -8.81 22.43 64.17
N HIS A 292 -8.23 21.25 64.38
CA HIS A 292 -8.12 20.16 63.41
C HIS A 292 -9.33 19.22 63.50
N TRP A 293 -10.41 19.59 62.81
CA TRP A 293 -11.62 18.76 62.71
C TRP A 293 -12.04 18.43 61.28
N ALA A 294 -11.66 19.27 60.31
CA ALA A 294 -12.06 19.14 58.90
C ALA A 294 -10.87 19.03 57.94
N ASP A 295 -9.64 18.90 58.47
CA ASP A 295 -8.39 18.86 57.71
C ASP A 295 -7.81 17.45 57.54
N GLY A 296 -8.48 16.43 58.07
CA GLY A 296 -8.09 15.05 57.85
C GLY A 296 -8.53 14.50 56.50
N TYR A 297 -7.71 13.59 55.96
CA TYR A 297 -7.84 13.09 54.60
C TYR A 297 -9.08 12.21 54.40
N HIS A 298 -9.67 12.39 53.21
CA HIS A 298 -10.99 12.01 52.70
C HIS A 298 -12.08 13.04 53.00
N LEU A 299 -12.27 13.44 54.26
CA LEU A 299 -13.29 14.43 54.61
C LEU A 299 -12.97 15.81 54.03
N ASN A 300 -11.72 16.27 54.20
CA ASN A 300 -11.30 17.61 53.77
C ASN A 300 -11.49 17.84 52.27
N VAL A 301 -11.02 16.91 51.44
CA VAL A 301 -11.11 16.98 49.98
C VAL A 301 -12.54 16.86 49.49
N LYS A 302 -13.41 16.12 50.19
CA LYS A 302 -14.84 16.02 49.86
C LYS A 302 -15.62 17.29 50.19
N LEU A 303 -15.31 17.94 51.31
CA LEU A 303 -15.84 19.28 51.63
C LEU A 303 -15.34 20.32 50.63
N TYR A 304 -14.05 20.25 50.27
CA TYR A 304 -13.45 21.15 49.28
C TYR A 304 -14.03 20.95 47.87
N GLU A 305 -14.29 19.70 47.46
CA GLU A 305 -14.99 19.38 46.20
C GLU A 305 -16.32 20.14 46.11
N LYS A 306 -17.12 20.19 47.20
CA LYS A 306 -18.39 20.92 47.21
C LYS A 306 -18.23 22.44 47.10
N LEU A 307 -17.14 23.01 47.63
CA LEU A 307 -16.82 24.42 47.43
C LEU A 307 -16.43 24.70 45.98
N LEU A 308 -15.62 23.84 45.37
CA LEU A 308 -15.21 24.02 43.98
C LEU A 308 -16.37 23.91 42.99
N LEU A 309 -17.39 23.09 43.28
CA LEU A 309 -18.59 22.99 42.44
C LEU A 309 -19.40 24.30 42.35
N SER A 310 -19.21 25.24 43.27
CA SER A 310 -19.93 26.54 43.28
C SER A 310 -19.51 27.51 42.16
N VAL A 311 -18.44 27.20 41.42
CA VAL A 311 -17.96 28.03 40.29
C VAL A 311 -18.77 27.82 39.01
N PHE A 312 -19.61 26.79 38.96
CA PHE A 312 -20.45 26.48 37.80
C PHE A 312 -21.80 27.18 37.93
N ASP A 313 -22.32 27.72 36.83
CA ASP A 313 -23.65 28.34 36.82
C ASP A 313 -24.74 27.26 37.01
N ILE A 314 -25.55 27.39 38.07
CA ILE A 314 -26.70 26.51 38.36
C ILE A 314 -27.68 26.38 37.19
N LEU A 315 -27.83 27.42 36.38
CA LEU A 315 -28.77 27.44 35.25
C LEU A 315 -28.17 26.86 33.97
N ASP A 316 -26.85 26.87 33.86
CA ASP A 316 -26.09 26.38 32.70
C ASP A 316 -24.77 25.77 33.17
N GLU A 317 -24.82 24.49 33.56
CA GLU A 317 -23.68 23.79 34.16
C GLU A 317 -22.44 23.70 33.22
N GLY A 318 -22.58 24.07 31.94
CA GLY A 318 -21.51 24.17 30.95
C GLY A 318 -20.70 25.47 31.02
N LYS A 319 -21.07 26.41 31.90
CA LYS A 319 -20.42 27.72 32.03
C LYS A 319 -19.92 27.96 33.46
N LEU A 320 -18.80 28.67 33.52
CA LEU A 320 -18.31 29.28 34.75
C LEU A 320 -19.11 30.55 35.04
N THR A 321 -19.31 30.84 36.32
CA THR A 321 -19.90 32.11 36.80
C THR A 321 -19.03 33.30 36.41
N GLU A 322 -19.64 34.48 36.23
CA GLU A 322 -18.89 35.71 35.93
C GLU A 322 -17.89 36.05 37.05
N GLU A 323 -18.21 35.71 38.30
CA GLU A 323 -17.38 35.96 39.49
C GLU A 323 -16.44 34.79 39.87
N VAL A 324 -16.04 33.95 38.92
CA VAL A 324 -15.24 32.74 39.22
C VAL A 324 -13.92 33.03 39.94
N GLU A 325 -13.23 34.12 39.58
CA GLU A 325 -11.96 34.50 40.21
C GLU A 325 -12.18 34.94 41.66
N GLU A 326 -13.23 35.73 41.91
CA GLU A 326 -13.62 36.17 43.25
C GLU A 326 -14.09 35.00 44.11
N ILE A 327 -14.86 34.05 43.55
CA ILE A 327 -15.29 32.83 44.24
C ILE A 327 -14.08 31.99 44.63
N LEU A 328 -13.14 31.75 43.72
CA LEU A 328 -11.94 30.97 44.01
C LEU A 328 -11.08 31.65 45.10
N GLU A 329 -10.95 32.99 45.06
CA GLU A 329 -10.24 33.74 46.10
C GLU A 329 -10.95 33.65 47.46
N LEU A 330 -12.28 33.67 47.49
CA LEU A 330 -13.04 33.43 48.71
C LEU A 330 -12.86 32.00 49.23
N VAL A 331 -12.87 31.00 48.35
CA VAL A 331 -12.64 29.60 48.70
C VAL A 331 -11.22 29.39 49.25
N LYS A 332 -10.20 30.16 48.83
CA LYS A 332 -8.86 30.11 49.45
C LYS A 332 -8.87 30.43 50.95
N SER A 333 -9.85 31.20 51.43
CA SER A 333 -9.97 31.48 52.87
C SER A 333 -10.22 30.22 53.71
N THR A 334 -10.70 29.12 53.11
CA THR A 334 -10.94 27.85 53.81
C THR A 334 -9.72 26.93 53.85
N TRP A 335 -8.64 27.25 53.12
CA TRP A 335 -7.46 26.38 52.99
C TRP A 335 -6.83 26.03 54.33
N ARG A 336 -6.76 26.98 55.25
CA ARG A 336 -6.20 26.75 56.59
C ARG A 336 -7.03 25.75 57.41
N LEU A 337 -8.37 25.80 57.30
CA LEU A 337 -9.26 24.93 58.07
C LEU A 337 -9.37 23.51 57.47
N LEU A 338 -9.27 23.40 56.15
CA LEU A 338 -9.34 22.13 55.41
C LEU A 338 -7.97 21.49 55.15
N GLY A 339 -6.87 22.17 55.48
CA GLY A 339 -5.51 21.69 55.17
C GLY A 339 -5.24 21.58 53.67
N ILE A 340 -5.76 22.51 52.86
CA ILE A 340 -5.59 22.50 51.40
C ILE A 340 -4.33 23.27 51.03
N THR A 341 -3.45 22.63 50.25
CA THR A 341 -2.29 23.27 49.63
C THR A 341 -2.59 23.62 48.17
N GLU A 342 -1.73 24.43 47.53
CA GLU A 342 -1.86 24.75 46.10
C GLU A 342 -1.90 23.49 45.23
N THR A 343 -1.03 22.51 45.49
CA THR A 343 -1.00 21.23 44.77
C THR A 343 -2.31 20.44 44.93
N ILE A 344 -2.88 20.41 46.14
CA ILE A 344 -4.18 19.77 46.39
C ILE A 344 -5.27 20.51 45.63
N HIS A 345 -5.27 21.84 45.65
CA HIS A 345 -6.24 22.65 44.93
C HIS A 345 -6.20 22.39 43.42
N TYR A 346 -5.03 22.49 42.78
CA TYR A 346 -4.91 22.26 41.34
C TYR A 346 -5.34 20.85 40.94
N THR A 347 -5.02 19.83 41.76
CA THR A 347 -5.41 18.45 41.51
C THR A 347 -6.93 18.24 41.64
N CYS A 348 -7.54 18.71 42.73
CA CYS A 348 -8.98 18.60 42.92
C CYS A 348 -9.75 19.42 41.88
N TYR A 349 -9.30 20.63 41.57
CA TYR A 349 -9.98 21.50 40.63
C TYR A 349 -9.88 20.99 39.18
N ALA A 350 -8.73 20.41 38.80
CA ALA A 350 -8.60 19.70 37.53
C ALA A 350 -9.63 18.57 37.39
N LEU A 351 -9.81 17.73 38.42
CA LEU A 351 -10.81 16.65 38.38
C LEU A 351 -12.24 17.20 38.26
N VAL A 352 -12.58 18.23 39.04
CA VAL A 352 -13.91 18.85 39.03
C VAL A 352 -14.22 19.45 37.65
N LEU A 353 -13.29 20.22 37.07
CA LEU A 353 -13.43 20.79 35.73
C LEU A 353 -13.49 19.71 34.64
N PHE A 354 -12.65 18.67 34.74
CA PHE A 354 -12.63 17.58 33.78
C PHE A 354 -13.94 16.81 33.80
N ARG A 355 -14.43 16.43 34.98
CA ARG A 355 -15.74 15.78 35.17
C ARG A 355 -16.86 16.64 34.58
N GLN A 356 -16.84 17.94 34.84
CA GLN A 356 -17.83 18.86 34.28
C GLN A 356 -17.77 18.93 32.75
N SER A 357 -16.57 18.92 32.17
CA SER A 357 -16.37 18.90 30.71
C SER A 357 -16.91 17.62 30.06
N VAL A 358 -16.83 16.48 30.76
CA VAL A 358 -17.37 15.20 30.29
C VAL A 358 -18.90 15.18 30.36
N VAL A 359 -19.49 15.71 31.44
CA VAL A 359 -20.95 15.78 31.61
C VAL A 359 -21.58 16.71 30.57
N THR A 360 -21.01 17.90 30.39
CA THR A 360 -21.58 18.98 29.56
C THR A 360 -21.17 18.90 28.10
N GLY A 361 -20.02 18.27 27.81
CA GLY A 361 -19.41 18.27 26.47
C GLY A 361 -18.78 19.60 26.05
N GLU A 362 -18.73 20.60 26.94
CA GLU A 362 -18.24 21.94 26.64
C GLU A 362 -16.71 22.01 26.55
N LYS A 363 -16.21 22.52 25.42
CA LYS A 363 -14.76 22.55 25.13
C LYS A 363 -13.99 23.49 26.04
N ARG A 364 -14.57 24.64 26.40
CA ARG A 364 -13.90 25.59 27.30
C ARG A 364 -13.59 24.95 28.65
N MET A 365 -14.48 24.11 29.18
CA MET A 365 -14.28 23.42 30.46
C MET A 365 -13.06 22.50 30.43
N LEU A 366 -12.88 21.78 29.32
CA LEU A 366 -11.72 20.92 29.11
C LEU A 366 -10.42 21.71 29.06
N GLN A 367 -10.40 22.88 28.42
CA GLN A 367 -9.22 23.76 28.37
C GLN A 367 -8.83 24.26 29.77
N HIS A 368 -9.80 24.68 30.58
CA HIS A 368 -9.54 25.06 31.97
C HIS A 368 -8.99 23.89 32.78
N ALA A 369 -9.51 22.66 32.58
CA ALA A 369 -8.98 21.47 33.25
C ALA A 369 -7.50 21.20 32.88
N ILE A 370 -7.14 21.34 31.61
CA ILE A 370 -5.75 21.23 31.14
C ILE A 370 -4.85 22.29 31.79
N GLU A 371 -5.33 23.53 31.90
CA GLU A 371 -4.58 24.60 32.58
C GLU A 371 -4.32 24.29 34.05
N GLN A 372 -5.30 23.73 34.78
CA GLN A 372 -5.09 23.33 36.17
C GLN A 372 -4.15 22.13 36.28
N LEU A 373 -4.26 21.12 35.41
CA LEU A 373 -3.33 19.98 35.38
C LEU A 373 -1.88 20.43 35.16
N LYS A 374 -1.65 21.41 34.28
CA LYS A 374 -0.31 21.97 34.02
C LYS A 374 0.27 22.75 35.20
N LYS A 375 -0.57 23.24 36.13
CA LYS A 375 -0.14 23.94 37.35
C LYS A 375 0.24 22.98 38.49
N VAL A 376 -0.09 21.70 38.39
CA VAL A 376 0.31 20.69 39.37
C VAL A 376 1.84 20.51 39.29
N PRO A 377 2.60 20.83 40.35
CA PRO A 377 4.06 20.74 40.30
C PRO A 377 4.51 19.29 40.26
N LEU A 378 5.56 19.03 39.49
CA LEU A 378 6.25 17.73 39.48
C LEU A 378 6.95 17.48 40.81
N LYS A 379 7.19 16.23 41.18
CA LYS A 379 7.80 15.82 42.45
C LYS A 379 9.11 16.56 42.71
N GLU A 380 9.93 16.75 41.67
CA GLU A 380 11.20 17.48 41.72
C GLU A 380 11.03 18.96 42.12
N GLN A 381 9.91 19.57 41.73
CA GLN A 381 9.58 20.98 41.98
C GLN A 381 8.94 21.20 43.36
N ARG A 382 8.38 20.14 43.98
CA ARG A 382 7.77 20.21 45.32
C ARG A 382 8.81 20.34 46.42
N GLY A 383 8.53 21.16 47.44
CA GLY A 383 9.38 21.28 48.63
C GLY A 383 9.37 20.01 49.50
N PRO A 384 10.39 19.78 50.36
CA PRO A 384 10.48 18.56 51.17
C PRO A 384 9.30 18.37 52.14
N GLN A 385 8.76 19.47 52.68
CA GLN A 385 7.58 19.45 53.56
C GLN A 385 6.30 19.04 52.81
N GLU A 386 6.10 19.58 51.60
CA GLU A 386 4.96 19.26 50.76
C GLU A 386 4.99 17.80 50.29
N ARG A 387 6.17 17.27 49.94
CA ARG A 387 6.35 15.86 49.59
C ARG A 387 5.97 14.93 50.76
N LEU A 388 6.36 15.27 51.98
CA LEU A 388 5.99 14.50 53.17
C LEU A 388 4.50 14.57 53.46
N HIS A 389 3.90 15.75 53.27
CA HIS A 389 2.46 15.95 53.45
C HIS A 389 1.67 15.09 52.45
N LEU A 390 1.93 15.19 51.14
CA LEU A 390 1.23 14.39 50.13
C LEU A 390 1.44 12.89 50.33
N LYS A 391 2.64 12.46 50.76
CA LYS A 391 2.91 11.05 51.09
C LYS A 391 2.10 10.56 52.30
N SER A 392 1.70 11.44 53.21
CA SER A 392 0.83 11.06 54.33
C SER A 392 -0.64 10.87 53.92
N LEU A 393 -1.03 11.38 52.75
CA LEU A 393 -2.38 11.26 52.21
C LEU A 393 -2.52 9.96 51.40
N GLU A 394 -2.70 8.85 52.12
CA GLU A 394 -2.93 7.53 51.51
C GLU A 394 -4.38 7.10 51.74
N SER A 395 -5.00 6.62 50.68
CA SER A 395 -6.33 6.00 50.71
C SER A 395 -6.18 4.49 50.57
N LYS A 396 -6.96 3.73 51.33
CA LYS A 396 -7.05 2.26 51.17
C LYS A 396 -8.41 1.93 50.61
N ILE A 397 -8.41 1.20 49.50
CA ILE A 397 -9.63 0.79 48.81
C ILE A 397 -9.64 -0.72 48.78
N GLU A 398 -10.75 -1.29 49.24
CA GLU A 398 -11.00 -2.72 49.15
C GLU A 398 -11.48 -3.02 47.73
N SER A 399 -10.65 -3.67 46.91
CA SER A 399 -11.05 -4.23 45.62
C SER A 399 -11.30 -5.73 45.76
N GLU A 400 -12.00 -6.33 44.78
CA GLU A 400 -12.23 -7.79 44.72
C GLU A 400 -10.90 -8.60 44.70
N SER A 401 -9.78 -7.98 44.33
CA SER A 401 -8.44 -8.57 44.25
C SER A 401 -7.53 -8.27 45.47
N GLY A 402 -7.97 -7.48 46.45
CA GLY A 402 -7.22 -7.17 47.68
C GLY A 402 -7.36 -5.71 48.15
N SER A 403 -6.70 -5.34 49.26
CA SER A 403 -6.63 -3.95 49.70
C SER A 403 -5.53 -3.19 48.96
N GLU A 404 -5.90 -2.26 48.10
CA GLU A 404 -4.99 -1.43 47.33
C GLU A 404 -4.84 -0.05 47.98
N SER A 405 -3.60 0.40 48.21
CA SER A 405 -3.31 1.73 48.77
C SER A 405 -3.00 2.72 47.65
N ALA A 406 -3.86 3.72 47.43
CA ALA A 406 -3.65 4.77 46.45
C ALA A 406 -3.21 6.09 47.12
N SER A 407 -2.15 6.70 46.60
CA SER A 407 -1.72 8.05 47.01
C SER A 407 -2.75 9.11 46.61
N PHE A 408 -2.68 10.30 47.19
CA PHE A 408 -3.56 11.42 46.83
C PHE A 408 -3.61 11.69 45.32
N LEU A 409 -2.45 11.78 44.65
CA LEU A 409 -2.41 12.03 43.21
C LEU A 409 -3.01 10.87 42.42
N GLN A 410 -2.74 9.63 42.83
CA GLN A 410 -3.36 8.46 42.21
C GLN A 410 -4.88 8.49 42.36
N ALA A 411 -5.39 8.88 43.53
CA ALA A 411 -6.82 8.84 43.82
C ALA A 411 -7.65 9.78 42.92
N PHE A 412 -7.04 10.89 42.46
CA PHE A 412 -7.72 11.90 41.65
C PHE A 412 -7.33 11.85 40.16
N LEU A 413 -6.08 11.52 39.84
CA LEU A 413 -5.59 11.52 38.44
C LEU A 413 -5.83 10.19 37.72
N VAL A 414 -5.85 9.05 38.42
CA VAL A 414 -6.12 7.75 37.77
C VAL A 414 -7.52 7.69 37.13
N PRO A 415 -8.60 8.19 37.76
CA PRO A 415 -9.92 8.28 37.09
C PRO A 415 -9.86 9.08 35.78
N ILE A 416 -9.18 10.23 35.77
CA ILE A 416 -8.98 11.06 34.57
C ILE A 416 -8.20 10.27 33.50
N GLN A 417 -7.10 9.63 33.90
CA GLN A 417 -6.25 8.84 33.03
C GLN A 417 -7.02 7.68 32.39
N ARG A 418 -7.71 6.86 33.17
CA ARG A 418 -8.48 5.71 32.67
C ARG A 418 -9.57 6.13 31.69
N TRP A 419 -10.26 7.24 31.98
CA TRP A 419 -11.28 7.76 31.07
C TRP A 419 -10.65 8.22 29.75
N ALA A 420 -9.57 9.02 29.81
CA ALA A 420 -8.88 9.51 28.62
C ALA A 420 -8.28 8.37 27.79
N ASP A 421 -7.64 7.39 28.44
CA ASP A 421 -7.11 6.18 27.80
C ASP A 421 -8.20 5.38 27.08
N ARG A 422 -9.39 5.24 27.68
CA ARG A 422 -10.52 4.55 27.05
C ARG A 422 -11.00 5.27 25.79
N GLN A 423 -11.07 6.60 25.81
CA GLN A 423 -11.48 7.38 24.64
C GLN A 423 -10.43 7.31 23.53
N LEU A 424 -9.14 7.45 23.88
CA LEU A 424 -8.03 7.41 22.94
C LEU A 424 -7.74 6.01 22.40
N ALA A 425 -8.03 4.95 23.16
CA ALA A 425 -7.94 3.57 22.68
C ALA A 425 -8.85 3.29 21.48
N ASP A 426 -9.89 4.11 21.27
CA ASP A 426 -10.74 4.06 20.08
C ASP A 426 -11.07 5.47 19.56
N TYR A 427 -10.03 6.26 19.28
CA TYR A 427 -10.20 7.64 18.82
C TYR A 427 -10.95 7.75 17.49
N HIS A 428 -10.84 6.75 16.62
CA HIS A 428 -11.58 6.69 15.35
C HIS A 428 -13.11 6.72 15.54
N LEU A 429 -13.61 6.21 16.67
CA LEU A 429 -15.05 6.23 17.00
C LEU A 429 -15.44 7.56 17.67
N HIS A 430 -14.67 7.97 18.68
CA HIS A 430 -15.06 9.07 19.56
C HIS A 430 -14.77 10.46 18.98
N PHE A 431 -13.78 10.58 18.08
CA PHE A 431 -13.30 11.87 17.56
C PHE A 431 -13.37 11.99 16.02
N ALA A 432 -14.25 11.21 15.37
CA ALA A 432 -14.39 11.21 13.91
C ALA A 432 -14.73 12.60 13.31
N GLU A 433 -15.41 13.45 14.07
CA GLU A 433 -15.90 14.77 13.63
C GLU A 433 -15.23 15.94 14.36
N ASP A 434 -14.56 15.70 15.50
CA ASP A 434 -13.97 16.74 16.36
C ASP A 434 -12.52 16.38 16.72
N SER A 435 -11.61 16.62 15.77
CA SER A 435 -10.17 16.38 15.96
C SER A 435 -9.55 17.31 17.01
N GLN A 436 -10.13 18.49 17.23
CA GLN A 436 -9.57 19.44 18.18
C GLN A 436 -9.83 19.00 19.63
N LYS A 437 -10.98 18.39 19.90
CA LYS A 437 -11.24 17.74 21.19
C LYS A 437 -10.29 16.58 21.46
N MET A 438 -9.85 15.84 20.43
CA MET A 438 -8.85 14.79 20.58
C MET A 438 -7.49 15.33 21.06
N ASP A 439 -7.04 16.46 20.52
CA ASP A 439 -5.78 17.12 20.92
C ASP A 439 -5.80 17.52 22.42
N ASP A 440 -6.93 18.07 22.85
CA ASP A 440 -7.18 18.42 24.25
C ASP A 440 -7.17 17.16 25.16
N ILE A 441 -7.87 16.08 24.77
CA ILE A 441 -7.90 14.81 25.54
C ILE A 441 -6.54 14.10 25.54
N ALA A 442 -5.81 14.11 24.43
CA ALA A 442 -4.44 13.60 24.37
C ALA A 442 -3.54 14.38 25.34
N THR A 443 -3.65 15.71 25.37
CA THR A 443 -2.93 16.53 26.34
C THR A 443 -3.27 16.16 27.78
N VAL A 444 -4.55 15.92 28.10
CA VAL A 444 -4.96 15.45 29.44
C VAL A 444 -4.33 14.10 29.78
N ALA A 445 -4.37 13.12 28.87
CA ALA A 445 -3.79 11.79 29.09
C ALA A 445 -2.27 11.88 29.31
N MET A 446 -1.57 12.64 28.49
CA MET A 446 -0.10 12.76 28.59
C MET A 446 0.34 13.56 29.82
N THR A 447 -0.40 14.59 30.23
CA THR A 447 -0.11 15.35 31.45
C THR A 447 -0.44 14.55 32.71
N SER A 448 -1.61 13.90 32.77
CA SER A 448 -2.02 13.08 33.91
C SER A 448 -1.08 11.91 34.14
N LYS A 449 -0.68 11.18 33.09
CA LYS A 449 0.29 10.09 33.20
C LYS A 449 1.64 10.58 33.72
N ARG A 450 2.16 11.68 33.18
CA ARG A 450 3.44 12.25 33.63
C ARG A 450 3.46 12.55 35.12
N LEU A 451 2.34 13.06 35.65
CA LEU A 451 2.17 13.30 37.09
C LEU A 451 2.06 11.99 37.90
N LEU A 452 1.51 10.93 37.31
CA LEU A 452 1.36 9.61 37.94
C LEU A 452 2.66 8.78 37.95
N MET A 453 3.54 8.92 36.96
CA MET A 453 4.81 8.18 36.84
C MET A 453 5.80 8.49 37.99
N GLU A 454 5.56 9.53 38.79
CA GLU A 454 6.44 9.95 39.90
C GLU A 454 6.12 9.29 41.26
N GLU A 455 4.99 8.58 41.37
CA GLU A 455 4.47 7.98 42.61
C GLU A 455 4.79 6.47 42.71
N PRO A 456 5.10 5.94 43.91
CA PRO A 456 5.42 4.52 44.07
C PRO A 456 4.23 3.64 43.72
N GLU A 457 4.51 2.61 42.93
CA GLU A 457 3.55 1.77 42.22
C GLU A 457 2.55 1.06 43.14
N LEU A 458 1.26 1.19 42.81
CA LEU A 458 0.30 0.12 43.05
C LEU A 458 0.64 -1.01 42.07
N GLY A 459 0.84 -2.21 42.63
CA GLY A 459 1.54 -3.31 41.99
C GLY A 459 1.02 -3.73 40.61
N ARG A 460 1.99 -4.15 39.79
CA ARG A 460 1.86 -5.05 38.62
C ARG A 460 0.93 -4.55 37.50
N GLN A 461 1.47 -3.70 36.63
CA GLN A 461 1.40 -3.80 35.15
C GLN A 461 1.73 -2.49 34.42
N SER A 462 2.06 -1.39 35.10
CA SER A 462 2.64 -0.23 34.41
C SER A 462 4.13 -0.47 34.21
N THR A 463 4.50 -1.29 33.24
CA THR A 463 5.81 -1.17 32.58
C THR A 463 6.05 0.32 32.33
N LEU A 464 7.28 0.81 32.49
CA LEU A 464 7.68 2.17 32.13
C LEU A 464 7.46 2.37 30.62
N VAL A 465 6.20 2.56 30.22
CA VAL A 465 5.75 2.78 28.85
C VAL A 465 6.10 4.23 28.58
N SER A 466 7.06 4.45 27.67
CA SER A 466 7.43 5.78 27.16
C SER A 466 6.18 6.53 26.68
N ASP A 467 6.27 7.85 26.56
CA ASP A 467 5.22 8.62 25.87
C ASP A 467 4.99 8.05 24.46
N GLU A 468 6.05 7.58 23.81
CA GLU A 468 6.01 6.92 22.49
C GLU A 468 5.23 5.61 22.51
N ASP A 469 5.49 4.74 23.51
CA ASP A 469 4.87 3.42 23.64
C ASP A 469 3.36 3.53 23.93
N GLN A 470 2.93 4.57 24.66
CA GLN A 470 1.50 4.75 24.95
C GLN A 470 0.73 5.22 23.73
N ILE A 471 1.30 6.14 22.96
CA ILE A 471 0.72 6.56 21.69
C ILE A 471 0.68 5.36 20.74
N GLU A 472 1.69 4.51 20.73
CA GLU A 472 1.69 3.27 19.96
C GLU A 472 0.55 2.33 20.39
N LEU A 473 0.28 2.17 21.69
CA LEU A 473 -0.85 1.39 22.18
C LEU A 473 -2.20 1.98 21.73
N PHE A 474 -2.37 3.31 21.78
CA PHE A 474 -3.60 3.96 21.31
C PHE A 474 -3.80 3.81 19.81
N VAL A 475 -2.75 4.04 19.01
CA VAL A 475 -2.78 3.85 17.56
C VAL A 475 -3.13 2.40 17.25
N THR A 476 -2.45 1.45 17.89
CA THR A 476 -2.67 0.02 17.65
C THR A 476 -4.08 -0.41 17.99
N SER A 477 -4.58 -0.03 19.17
CA SER A 477 -5.93 -0.38 19.63
C SER A 477 -7.00 0.25 18.75
N SER A 478 -6.86 1.52 18.39
CA SER A 478 -7.87 2.23 17.61
C SER A 478 -7.90 1.78 16.15
N VAL A 479 -6.71 1.55 15.55
CA VAL A 479 -6.59 1.02 14.18
C VAL A 479 -7.17 -0.41 14.09
N LYS A 480 -6.90 -1.26 15.08
CA LYS A 480 -7.53 -2.60 15.16
C LYS A 480 -9.05 -2.51 15.29
N SER A 481 -9.55 -1.60 16.14
CA SER A 481 -11.00 -1.41 16.36
C SER A 481 -11.72 -0.88 15.12
N VAL A 482 -11.15 0.11 14.43
CA VAL A 482 -11.74 0.65 13.18
C VAL A 482 -11.69 -0.39 12.06
N PHE A 483 -10.61 -1.19 11.98
CA PHE A 483 -10.51 -2.28 11.01
C PHE A 483 -11.59 -3.35 11.25
N ALA A 484 -11.77 -3.80 12.50
CA ALA A 484 -12.81 -4.78 12.85
C ALA A 484 -14.23 -4.29 12.52
N ARG A 485 -14.54 -3.01 12.82
CA ARG A 485 -15.81 -2.40 12.42
C ARG A 485 -16.00 -2.35 10.91
N THR A 486 -14.94 -1.98 10.19
CA THR A 486 -14.96 -1.88 8.73
C THR A 486 -15.19 -3.25 8.10
N LEU A 487 -14.55 -4.29 8.65
CA LEU A 487 -14.74 -5.67 8.21
C LEU A 487 -16.23 -6.08 8.33
N HIS A 488 -16.85 -5.85 9.49
CA HIS A 488 -18.27 -6.14 9.67
C HIS A 488 -19.16 -5.32 8.71
N THR A 489 -18.84 -4.05 8.45
CA THR A 489 -19.61 -3.26 7.46
C THR A 489 -19.46 -3.80 6.05
N VAL A 490 -18.25 -4.21 5.67
CA VAL A 490 -17.96 -4.78 4.35
C VAL A 490 -18.67 -6.12 4.18
N ASP A 491 -18.66 -6.99 5.20
CA ASP A 491 -19.38 -8.26 5.17
C ASP A 491 -20.88 -8.03 4.93
N SER A 492 -21.49 -7.08 5.64
CA SER A 492 -22.91 -6.73 5.45
C SER A 492 -23.24 -6.11 4.08
N VAL A 493 -22.30 -5.35 3.50
CA VAL A 493 -22.47 -4.73 2.17
C VAL A 493 -22.29 -5.77 1.06
N SER A 494 -21.37 -6.72 1.26
CA SER A 494 -21.09 -7.80 0.31
C SER A 494 -22.27 -8.76 0.12
N GLU A 495 -23.12 -8.93 1.15
CA GLU A 495 -24.36 -9.69 1.04
C GLU A 495 -25.39 -9.03 0.10
N THR A 496 -25.23 -7.74 -0.19
CA THR A 496 -26.17 -6.94 -1.01
C THR A 496 -25.61 -6.51 -2.37
N GLY A 497 -24.28 -6.60 -2.58
CA GLY A 497 -23.57 -6.12 -3.78
C GLY A 497 -22.91 -7.23 -4.60
N HIS A 498 -22.60 -6.93 -5.88
CA HIS A 498 -21.86 -7.82 -6.78
C HIS A 498 -20.32 -7.64 -6.69
N GLU A 499 -19.81 -6.82 -5.77
CA GLU A 499 -18.37 -6.57 -5.61
C GLU A 499 -17.76 -7.44 -4.51
N HIS A 500 -16.55 -7.95 -4.75
CA HIS A 500 -15.85 -8.82 -3.81
C HIS A 500 -15.48 -8.05 -2.50
N PRO A 501 -15.66 -8.66 -1.31
CA PRO A 501 -15.40 -8.01 -0.01
C PRO A 501 -14.02 -7.35 0.11
N LEU A 502 -12.96 -8.02 -0.35
CA LEU A 502 -11.59 -7.50 -0.30
C LEU A 502 -11.40 -6.21 -1.12
N THR A 503 -12.13 -6.05 -2.22
CA THR A 503 -12.07 -4.85 -3.07
C THR A 503 -12.66 -3.65 -2.33
N VAL A 504 -13.82 -3.85 -1.69
CA VAL A 504 -14.49 -2.80 -0.88
C VAL A 504 -13.64 -2.47 0.35
N LEU A 505 -13.08 -3.49 1.01
CA LEU A 505 -12.19 -3.33 2.16
C LEU A 505 -10.96 -2.48 1.80
N ALA A 506 -10.33 -2.70 0.64
CA ALA A 506 -9.18 -1.92 0.21
C ALA A 506 -9.50 -0.42 0.02
N GLU A 507 -10.66 -0.10 -0.55
CA GLU A 507 -11.11 1.29 -0.72
C GLU A 507 -11.49 1.96 0.61
N GLU A 508 -12.14 1.23 1.53
CA GLU A 508 -12.41 1.75 2.87
C GLU A 508 -11.11 1.97 3.67
N MET A 509 -10.13 1.07 3.58
CA MET A 509 -8.81 1.26 4.21
C MET A 509 -8.09 2.49 3.66
N LYS A 510 -8.22 2.77 2.36
CA LYS A 510 -7.69 4.00 1.76
C LYS A 510 -8.38 5.25 2.32
N LYS A 511 -9.68 5.21 2.60
CA LYS A 511 -10.41 6.30 3.26
C LYS A 511 -9.98 6.48 4.71
N ILE A 512 -9.78 5.39 5.45
CA ILE A 512 -9.27 5.42 6.83
C ILE A 512 -7.88 6.06 6.84
N LEU A 513 -6.96 5.61 5.98
CA LEU A 513 -5.61 6.18 5.87
C LEU A 513 -5.61 7.67 5.54
N LYS A 514 -6.50 8.12 4.66
CA LYS A 514 -6.67 9.56 4.38
C LYS A 514 -7.05 10.33 5.64
N LYS A 515 -8.02 9.85 6.40
CA LYS A 515 -8.45 10.48 7.67
C LYS A 515 -7.33 10.44 8.71
N GLU A 516 -6.67 9.30 8.87
CA GLU A 516 -5.53 9.09 9.76
C GLU A 516 -4.43 10.11 9.49
N SER A 517 -3.99 10.23 8.24
CA SER A 517 -2.92 11.16 7.84
C SER A 517 -3.27 12.64 8.00
N SER A 518 -4.55 13.00 7.87
CA SER A 518 -4.98 14.41 7.82
C SER A 518 -5.48 14.94 9.15
N LEU A 519 -6.10 14.10 9.97
CA LEU A 519 -6.76 14.51 11.22
C LEU A 519 -5.99 14.06 12.46
N PHE A 520 -5.54 12.80 12.51
CA PHE A 520 -5.05 12.19 13.75
C PHE A 520 -3.52 12.22 13.86
N VAL A 521 -2.81 11.89 12.79
CA VAL A 521 -1.34 11.90 12.77
C VAL A 521 -0.72 13.25 13.16
N PRO A 522 -1.23 14.42 12.72
CA PRO A 522 -0.67 15.70 13.17
C PRO A 522 -0.72 15.90 14.68
N ILE A 523 -1.77 15.39 15.34
CA ILE A 523 -1.94 15.45 16.80
C ILE A 523 -0.95 14.48 17.46
N LEU A 524 -1.00 13.20 17.07
CA LEU A 524 -0.18 12.14 17.67
C LEU A 524 1.34 12.36 17.44
N SER A 525 1.71 13.01 16.35
CA SER A 525 3.10 13.33 16.02
C SER A 525 3.80 14.27 17.00
N GLN A 526 3.04 14.99 17.83
CA GLN A 526 3.60 15.83 18.90
C GLN A 526 4.32 14.99 19.98
N TRP A 527 3.86 13.75 20.20
CA TRP A 527 4.39 12.84 21.22
C TRP A 527 5.12 11.64 20.63
N ASN A 528 4.78 11.21 19.41
CA ASN A 528 5.48 10.14 18.70
C ASN A 528 5.68 10.47 17.21
N SER A 529 6.94 10.75 16.83
CA SER A 529 7.31 11.09 15.44
C SER A 529 7.07 9.97 14.42
N GLN A 530 6.83 8.73 14.87
CA GLN A 530 6.59 7.54 14.05
C GLN A 530 5.11 7.14 13.98
N ALA A 531 4.17 7.94 14.52
CA ALA A 531 2.75 7.61 14.54
C ALA A 531 2.17 7.26 13.16
N LEU A 532 2.60 7.96 12.10
CA LEU A 532 2.20 7.66 10.72
C LEU A 532 2.71 6.30 10.24
N VAL A 533 3.96 5.95 10.54
CA VAL A 533 4.55 4.66 10.16
C VAL A 533 3.84 3.53 10.90
N LEU A 534 3.52 3.72 12.18
CA LEU A 534 2.81 2.73 12.98
C LEU A 534 1.40 2.46 12.42
N SER A 535 0.58 3.49 12.17
CA SER A 535 -0.78 3.30 11.66
C SER A 535 -0.81 2.73 10.24
N THR A 536 0.04 3.22 9.35
CA THR A 536 0.17 2.71 7.97
C THR A 536 0.67 1.26 7.93
N SER A 537 1.67 0.93 8.75
CA SER A 537 2.23 -0.42 8.79
C SER A 537 1.27 -1.45 9.38
N LEU A 538 0.52 -1.06 10.40
CA LEU A 538 -0.49 -1.92 11.01
C LEU A 538 -1.65 -2.19 10.03
N LEU A 539 -2.18 -1.16 9.36
CA LEU A 539 -3.22 -1.34 8.35
C LEU A 539 -2.74 -2.21 7.17
N HIS A 540 -1.49 -2.03 6.73
CA HIS A 540 -0.89 -2.88 5.71
C HIS A 540 -0.84 -4.35 6.15
N LYS A 541 -0.40 -4.63 7.38
CA LYS A 541 -0.36 -6.01 7.91
C LYS A 541 -1.76 -6.61 8.06
N LEU A 542 -2.73 -5.85 8.57
CA LEU A 542 -4.12 -6.30 8.75
C LEU A 542 -4.83 -6.60 7.43
N TYR A 543 -4.62 -5.79 6.39
CA TYR A 543 -5.13 -6.12 5.05
C TYR A 543 -4.40 -7.33 4.47
N GLY A 544 -3.08 -7.38 4.64
CA GLY A 544 -2.22 -8.46 4.13
C GLY A 544 -2.61 -9.83 4.67
N SER A 545 -2.97 -9.94 5.95
CA SER A 545 -3.41 -11.20 6.55
C SER A 545 -4.72 -11.71 5.94
N LYS A 546 -5.65 -10.82 5.57
CA LYS A 546 -6.90 -11.18 4.87
C LYS A 546 -6.70 -11.41 3.37
N LEU A 547 -5.74 -10.72 2.75
CA LEU A 547 -5.42 -10.85 1.33
C LEU A 547 -4.64 -12.14 1.03
N LYS A 548 -3.73 -12.58 1.92
CA LYS A 548 -2.83 -13.71 1.68
C LYS A 548 -3.55 -15.02 1.31
N PRO A 549 -4.62 -15.47 2.01
CA PRO A 549 -5.37 -16.66 1.61
C PRO A 549 -5.99 -16.55 0.21
N PHE A 550 -6.40 -15.35 -0.20
CA PHE A 550 -6.94 -15.10 -1.54
C PHE A 550 -5.83 -15.17 -2.60
N LEU A 551 -4.64 -14.63 -2.31
CA LEU A 551 -3.48 -14.71 -3.22
C LEU A 551 -3.01 -16.16 -3.42
N ASP A 552 -2.96 -16.94 -2.34
CA ASP A 552 -2.55 -18.35 -2.39
C ASP A 552 -3.54 -19.21 -3.20
N GLY A 553 -4.82 -18.85 -3.22
CA GLY A 553 -5.86 -19.52 -4.01
C GLY A 553 -6.04 -19.02 -5.45
N ALA A 554 -5.37 -17.93 -5.85
CA ALA A 554 -5.57 -17.29 -7.14
C ALA A 554 -4.76 -17.95 -8.27
N GLU A 555 -5.33 -18.97 -8.92
CA GLU A 555 -4.68 -19.67 -10.04
C GLU A 555 -5.07 -19.19 -11.44
N HIS A 556 -6.22 -18.51 -11.58
CA HIS A 556 -6.80 -18.10 -12.87
C HIS A 556 -7.32 -16.65 -12.80
N LEU A 557 -7.43 -15.99 -13.96
CA LEU A 557 -8.03 -14.66 -14.08
C LEU A 557 -9.57 -14.74 -14.00
N THR A 558 -10.11 -14.91 -12.80
CA THR A 558 -11.55 -14.82 -12.50
C THR A 558 -12.00 -13.37 -12.34
N GLU A 559 -13.31 -13.12 -12.34
CA GLU A 559 -13.88 -11.79 -12.09
C GLU A 559 -13.44 -11.21 -10.74
N ASP A 560 -13.39 -12.06 -9.71
CA ASP A 560 -12.89 -11.70 -8.38
C ASP A 560 -11.43 -11.25 -8.43
N VAL A 561 -10.55 -12.02 -9.08
CA VAL A 561 -9.12 -11.69 -9.21
C VAL A 561 -8.91 -10.38 -9.98
N VAL A 562 -9.73 -10.14 -11.02
CA VAL A 562 -9.68 -8.90 -11.82
C VAL A 562 -10.15 -7.68 -11.03
N SER A 563 -10.97 -7.84 -9.99
CA SER A 563 -11.38 -6.75 -9.10
C SER A 563 -10.43 -6.53 -7.92
N VAL A 564 -9.98 -7.61 -7.27
CA VAL A 564 -9.21 -7.58 -6.01
C VAL A 564 -7.75 -7.15 -6.25
N LEU A 565 -7.07 -7.70 -7.25
CA LEU A 565 -5.65 -7.42 -7.47
C LEU A 565 -5.37 -5.93 -7.78
N PRO A 566 -6.15 -5.23 -8.63
CA PRO A 566 -5.96 -3.80 -8.85
C PRO A 566 -6.22 -2.95 -7.61
N ALA A 567 -7.26 -3.27 -6.84
CA ALA A 567 -7.61 -2.54 -5.62
C ALA A 567 -6.53 -2.71 -4.54
N ALA A 568 -6.05 -3.93 -4.34
CA ALA A 568 -4.95 -4.24 -3.44
C ALA A 568 -3.64 -3.53 -3.85
N ASN A 569 -3.30 -3.53 -5.14
CA ASN A 569 -2.11 -2.84 -5.65
C ASN A 569 -2.22 -1.32 -5.51
N THR A 570 -3.41 -0.76 -5.71
CA THR A 570 -3.67 0.68 -5.54
C THR A 570 -3.54 1.09 -4.06
N LEU A 571 -4.02 0.26 -3.13
CA LEU A 571 -3.85 0.48 -1.70
C LEU A 571 -2.37 0.43 -1.31
N GLU A 572 -1.63 -0.58 -1.75
CA GLU A 572 -0.20 -0.71 -1.48
C GLU A 572 0.58 0.49 -2.02
N GLN A 573 0.36 0.88 -3.28
CA GLN A 573 0.99 2.08 -3.85
C GLN A 573 0.64 3.36 -3.10
N TYR A 574 -0.59 3.48 -2.60
CA TYR A 574 -1.02 4.63 -1.80
C TYR A 574 -0.31 4.69 -0.45
N ILE A 575 -0.20 3.56 0.26
CA ILE A 575 0.54 3.44 1.52
C ILE A 575 2.02 3.83 1.32
N MET A 576 2.65 3.27 0.29
CA MET A 576 4.05 3.56 -0.03
C MET A 576 4.23 5.04 -0.38
N GLY A 577 3.31 5.62 -1.17
CA GLY A 577 3.34 7.04 -1.53
C GLY A 577 3.22 7.98 -0.33
N ILE A 578 2.36 7.66 0.65
CA ILE A 578 2.25 8.43 1.90
C ILE A 578 3.58 8.41 2.66
N LEU A 579 4.17 7.23 2.84
CA LEU A 579 5.45 7.08 3.55
C LEU A 579 6.58 7.84 2.87
N THR A 580 6.68 7.76 1.53
CA THR A 580 7.67 8.51 0.75
C THR A 580 7.48 10.02 0.87
N SER A 581 6.24 10.51 0.89
CA SER A 581 5.96 11.93 1.03
C SER A 581 6.33 12.51 2.39
N ALA A 582 6.22 11.70 3.46
CA ALA A 582 6.42 12.15 4.84
C ALA A 582 7.89 12.08 5.30
N TYR A 583 8.65 11.06 4.89
CA TYR A 583 10.02 10.81 5.37
C TYR A 583 11.11 10.94 4.29
N GLY A 584 10.75 11.21 3.04
CA GLY A 584 11.67 11.24 1.91
C GLY A 584 12.05 9.84 1.40
N GLU A 585 12.68 9.77 0.22
CA GLU A 585 12.89 8.50 -0.50
C GLU A 585 13.72 7.46 0.29
N GLN A 586 14.82 7.87 0.92
CA GLN A 586 15.76 6.93 1.57
C GLN A 586 15.22 6.32 2.87
N ALA A 587 14.58 7.12 3.72
CA ALA A 587 13.99 6.62 4.96
C ALA A 587 12.71 5.81 4.69
N ALA A 588 11.88 6.27 3.75
CA ALA A 588 10.70 5.51 3.33
C ALA A 588 11.10 4.14 2.76
N GLU A 589 12.15 4.05 1.96
CA GLU A 589 12.60 2.75 1.41
C GLU A 589 12.98 1.76 2.52
N MET A 590 13.58 2.21 3.62
CA MET A 590 13.86 1.34 4.77
C MET A 590 12.58 0.81 5.42
N HIS A 591 11.58 1.67 5.64
CA HIS A 591 10.29 1.27 6.21
C HIS A 591 9.49 0.36 5.25
N CYS A 592 9.49 0.68 3.96
CA CYS A 592 8.84 -0.12 2.91
C CYS A 592 9.47 -1.51 2.76
N ARG A 593 10.80 -1.63 2.93
CA ARG A 593 11.49 -2.94 2.97
C ARG A 593 11.07 -3.76 4.18
N LYS A 594 10.89 -3.12 5.34
CA LYS A 594 10.43 -3.79 6.58
C LYS A 594 8.96 -4.25 6.50
N LEU A 595 8.12 -3.55 5.75
CA LEU A 595 6.70 -3.86 5.56
C LEU A 595 6.45 -5.15 4.76
N GLY A 596 7.36 -5.49 3.85
CA GLY A 596 7.22 -6.61 2.92
C GLY A 596 6.11 -6.35 1.90
N LYS A 597 6.44 -6.26 0.61
CA LYS A 597 5.42 -6.02 -0.43
C LYS A 597 4.48 -7.23 -0.57
N TYR A 598 3.22 -7.01 -0.92
CA TYR A 598 2.25 -8.06 -1.24
C TYR A 598 2.59 -8.84 -2.51
N GLN A 599 3.55 -8.36 -3.31
CA GLN A 599 4.01 -9.00 -4.55
C GLN A 599 2.88 -9.20 -5.58
N ILE A 600 1.88 -8.33 -5.58
CA ILE A 600 0.72 -8.43 -6.48
C ILE A 600 1.16 -8.42 -7.94
N GLU A 601 2.18 -7.64 -8.30
CA GLU A 601 2.72 -7.57 -9.66
C GLU A 601 3.34 -8.89 -10.13
N THR A 602 3.96 -9.69 -9.25
CA THR A 602 4.56 -10.98 -9.65
C THR A 602 3.51 -12.07 -9.84
N LEU A 603 2.51 -12.13 -8.96
CA LEU A 603 1.38 -13.05 -9.08
C LEU A 603 0.54 -12.70 -10.31
N SER A 604 0.15 -11.43 -10.45
CA SER A 604 -0.60 -10.97 -11.63
C SER A 604 0.17 -11.19 -12.93
N GLY A 605 1.49 -10.90 -12.95
CA GLY A 605 2.35 -11.18 -14.09
C GLY A 605 2.33 -12.66 -14.49
N THR A 606 2.38 -13.57 -13.51
CA THR A 606 2.27 -15.01 -13.74
C THR A 606 0.91 -15.41 -14.35
N LEU A 607 -0.19 -14.88 -13.79
CA LEU A 607 -1.54 -15.15 -14.30
C LEU A 607 -1.75 -14.61 -15.71
N VAL A 608 -1.28 -13.40 -15.97
CA VAL A 608 -1.31 -12.76 -17.30
C VAL A 608 -0.46 -13.57 -18.27
N MET A 609 0.74 -14.03 -17.90
CA MET A 609 1.57 -14.87 -18.75
C MET A 609 0.91 -16.21 -19.09
N ARG A 610 0.20 -16.85 -18.13
CA ARG A 610 -0.58 -18.06 -18.41
C ARG A 610 -1.69 -17.80 -19.41
N TRP A 611 -2.41 -16.69 -19.25
CA TRP A 611 -3.43 -16.26 -20.22
C TRP A 611 -2.81 -15.96 -21.59
N VAL A 612 -1.71 -15.23 -21.65
CA VAL A 612 -0.97 -14.91 -22.89
C VAL A 612 -0.57 -16.20 -23.59
N ASN A 613 0.02 -17.16 -22.88
CA ASN A 613 0.40 -18.45 -23.45
C ASN A 613 -0.81 -19.21 -24.03
N ALA A 614 -1.95 -19.23 -23.32
CA ALA A 614 -3.17 -19.86 -23.81
C ALA A 614 -3.72 -19.18 -25.07
N GLN A 615 -3.70 -17.83 -25.13
CA GLN A 615 -4.12 -17.10 -26.31
C GLN A 615 -3.16 -17.27 -27.48
N LEU A 616 -1.84 -17.25 -27.25
CA LEU A 616 -0.85 -17.47 -28.29
C LEU A 616 -0.98 -18.85 -28.94
N GLN A 617 -1.27 -19.89 -28.16
CA GLN A 617 -1.58 -21.23 -28.71
C GLN A 617 -2.84 -21.21 -29.57
N ARG A 618 -3.88 -20.46 -29.17
CA ARG A 618 -5.07 -20.27 -30.00
C ARG A 618 -4.72 -19.53 -31.30
N VAL A 619 -3.98 -18.42 -31.22
CA VAL A 619 -3.54 -17.65 -32.40
C VAL A 619 -2.78 -18.54 -33.38
N LEU A 620 -1.83 -19.35 -32.90
CA LEU A 620 -1.10 -20.31 -33.76
C LEU A 620 -2.03 -21.31 -34.45
N SER A 621 -2.97 -21.91 -33.70
CA SER A 621 -3.96 -22.83 -34.29
C SER A 621 -4.90 -22.15 -35.31
N TRP A 622 -5.16 -20.85 -35.15
CA TRP A 622 -5.94 -20.06 -36.09
C TRP A 622 -5.13 -19.70 -37.34
N VAL A 623 -3.86 -19.37 -37.18
CA VAL A 623 -2.91 -19.13 -38.29
C VAL A 623 -2.83 -20.37 -39.19
N GLU A 624 -2.65 -21.56 -38.61
CA GLU A 624 -2.62 -22.82 -39.37
C GLU A 624 -3.94 -23.07 -40.11
N ARG A 625 -5.08 -22.87 -39.45
CA ARG A 625 -6.40 -23.01 -40.07
C ARG A 625 -6.66 -21.98 -41.17
N ALA A 626 -6.22 -20.74 -40.98
CA ALA A 626 -6.38 -19.68 -41.96
C ALA A 626 -5.64 -20.01 -43.26
N ILE A 627 -4.43 -20.57 -43.17
CA ILE A 627 -3.68 -21.03 -44.36
C ILE A 627 -4.31 -22.27 -44.99
N GLN A 628 -4.79 -23.24 -44.19
CA GLN A 628 -5.44 -24.44 -44.72
C GLN A 628 -6.74 -24.14 -45.49
N GLN A 629 -7.45 -23.07 -45.11
CA GLN A 629 -8.70 -22.64 -45.75
C GLN A 629 -8.47 -21.68 -46.93
N GLU A 630 -7.23 -21.22 -47.14
CA GLU A 630 -6.89 -20.23 -48.15
C GLU A 630 -6.97 -20.82 -49.56
N LYS A 631 -7.61 -20.08 -50.48
CA LYS A 631 -7.70 -20.43 -51.90
C LYS A 631 -6.69 -19.67 -52.76
N TRP A 632 -6.12 -18.59 -52.22
CA TRP A 632 -5.18 -17.68 -52.88
C TRP A 632 -5.77 -16.87 -54.04
N ASP A 633 -7.05 -16.52 -53.92
CA ASP A 633 -7.71 -15.58 -54.80
C ASP A 633 -7.55 -14.13 -54.26
N PRO A 634 -7.36 -13.13 -55.14
CA PRO A 634 -7.33 -11.73 -54.69
C PRO A 634 -8.71 -11.32 -54.15
N ILE A 635 -8.73 -10.66 -53.00
CA ILE A 635 -9.98 -10.19 -52.36
C ILE A 635 -10.80 -9.26 -53.27
N SER A 636 -10.12 -8.39 -54.03
CA SER A 636 -10.73 -7.50 -55.02
C SER A 636 -9.68 -7.00 -56.02
N PRO A 637 -10.05 -6.43 -57.18
CA PRO A 637 -9.08 -5.88 -58.14
C PRO A 637 -8.17 -4.78 -57.56
N GLN A 638 -8.61 -4.11 -56.49
CA GLN A 638 -7.83 -3.11 -55.75
C GLN A 638 -7.01 -3.72 -54.59
N ARG A 639 -7.47 -4.84 -54.03
CA ARG A 639 -6.83 -5.57 -52.91
C ARG A 639 -6.37 -6.95 -53.39
N ARG A 640 -5.17 -6.99 -53.96
CA ARG A 640 -4.60 -8.14 -54.67
C ARG A 640 -3.87 -9.14 -53.76
N TYR A 641 -4.23 -9.21 -52.48
CA TYR A 641 -3.65 -10.10 -51.47
C TYR A 641 -4.72 -11.09 -50.96
N GLY A 642 -4.29 -12.17 -50.32
CA GLY A 642 -5.15 -13.26 -49.82
C GLY A 642 -5.94 -12.87 -48.56
N ALA A 643 -7.04 -13.56 -48.30
CA ALA A 643 -7.93 -13.26 -47.17
C ALA A 643 -7.33 -13.64 -45.81
N SER A 644 -6.51 -14.69 -45.77
CA SER A 644 -5.86 -15.23 -44.56
C SER A 644 -5.07 -14.19 -43.78
N ILE A 645 -4.28 -13.33 -44.43
CA ILE A 645 -3.49 -12.32 -43.70
C ILE A 645 -4.38 -11.30 -42.97
N VAL A 646 -5.54 -10.93 -43.53
CA VAL A 646 -6.48 -10.02 -42.88
C VAL A 646 -7.08 -10.67 -41.64
N GLU A 647 -7.44 -11.94 -41.73
CA GLU A 647 -7.98 -12.68 -40.59
C GLU A 647 -6.94 -12.88 -39.50
N VAL A 648 -5.68 -13.15 -39.85
CA VAL A 648 -4.57 -13.23 -38.90
C VAL A 648 -4.39 -11.89 -38.17
N TYR A 649 -4.38 -10.76 -38.89
CA TYR A 649 -4.34 -9.44 -38.26
C TYR A 649 -5.54 -9.17 -37.36
N ARG A 650 -6.76 -9.52 -37.79
CA ARG A 650 -7.98 -9.34 -37.00
C ARG A 650 -7.90 -10.08 -35.67
N ILE A 651 -7.45 -11.34 -35.68
CA ILE A 651 -7.32 -12.17 -34.48
C ILE A 651 -6.22 -11.64 -33.56
N VAL A 652 -5.10 -11.18 -34.14
CA VAL A 652 -4.00 -10.57 -33.37
C VAL A 652 -4.47 -9.26 -32.72
N GLU A 653 -5.13 -8.37 -33.46
CA GLU A 653 -5.69 -7.13 -32.93
C GLU A 653 -6.72 -7.39 -31.83
N GLU A 654 -7.62 -8.36 -32.02
CA GLU A 654 -8.58 -8.78 -30.99
C GLU A 654 -7.88 -9.31 -29.73
N THR A 655 -6.80 -10.08 -29.89
CA THR A 655 -6.00 -10.60 -28.76
C THR A 655 -5.28 -9.48 -28.02
N VAL A 656 -4.74 -8.50 -28.76
CA VAL A 656 -4.10 -7.30 -28.21
C VAL A 656 -5.11 -6.47 -27.44
N ASP A 657 -6.29 -6.22 -28.00
CA ASP A 657 -7.36 -5.48 -27.33
C ASP A 657 -7.83 -6.20 -26.05
N GLN A 658 -7.97 -7.53 -26.09
CA GLN A 658 -8.27 -8.33 -24.91
C GLN A 658 -7.17 -8.21 -23.84
N PHE A 659 -5.89 -8.24 -24.21
CA PHE A 659 -4.77 -8.05 -23.28
C PHE A 659 -4.83 -6.67 -22.59
N PHE A 660 -5.11 -5.62 -23.36
CA PHE A 660 -5.23 -4.27 -22.79
C PHE A 660 -6.49 -4.08 -21.95
N SER A 661 -7.58 -4.81 -22.23
CA SER A 661 -8.81 -4.81 -21.43
C SER A 661 -8.64 -5.41 -20.02
N LEU A 662 -7.61 -6.24 -19.80
CA LEU A 662 -7.30 -6.78 -18.47
C LEU A 662 -6.95 -5.64 -17.51
N LYS A 663 -7.78 -5.43 -16.49
CA LYS A 663 -7.59 -4.36 -15.48
C LYS A 663 -6.49 -4.66 -14.45
N VAL A 664 -5.87 -5.82 -14.54
CA VAL A 664 -4.86 -6.32 -13.58
C VAL A 664 -3.52 -5.60 -13.77
N PRO A 665 -2.75 -5.33 -12.69
CA PRO A 665 -1.37 -4.88 -12.79
C PRO A 665 -0.54 -5.81 -13.69
N MET A 666 0.32 -5.23 -14.52
CA MET A 666 1.19 -5.99 -15.44
C MET A 666 2.49 -5.22 -15.69
N GLY A 667 3.59 -5.94 -15.83
CA GLY A 667 4.92 -5.41 -16.13
C GLY A 667 5.21 -5.35 -17.64
N SER A 668 6.41 -4.87 -17.98
CA SER A 668 6.89 -4.86 -19.36
C SER A 668 7.28 -6.26 -19.86
N GLY A 669 7.51 -7.21 -18.95
CA GLY A 669 7.84 -8.60 -19.27
C GLY A 669 6.68 -9.33 -19.94
N GLU A 670 5.46 -9.10 -19.47
CA GLU A 670 4.22 -9.69 -19.99
C GLU A 670 3.92 -9.20 -21.41
N LEU A 671 4.05 -7.89 -21.65
CA LEU A 671 3.93 -7.30 -22.98
C LEU A 671 4.98 -7.87 -23.93
N GLY A 672 6.24 -7.97 -23.48
CA GLY A 672 7.31 -8.59 -24.26
C GLY A 672 7.03 -10.06 -24.60
N GLY A 673 6.39 -10.80 -23.70
CA GLY A 673 5.93 -12.16 -23.94
C GLY A 673 4.87 -12.25 -25.03
N LEU A 674 3.84 -11.41 -24.97
CA LEU A 674 2.78 -11.33 -25.99
C LEU A 674 3.36 -10.98 -27.37
N CYS A 675 4.18 -9.93 -27.44
CA CYS A 675 4.76 -9.48 -28.70
C CYS A 675 5.66 -10.54 -29.35
N ARG A 676 6.52 -11.22 -28.57
CA ARG A 676 7.33 -12.33 -29.08
C ARG A 676 6.47 -13.49 -29.59
N GLY A 677 5.36 -13.77 -28.92
CA GLY A 677 4.42 -14.80 -29.34
C GLY A 677 3.73 -14.46 -30.67
N ILE A 678 3.31 -13.21 -30.84
CA ILE A 678 2.73 -12.70 -32.09
C ILE A 678 3.78 -12.72 -33.20
N ASP A 679 5.02 -12.29 -32.92
CA ASP A 679 6.13 -12.35 -33.88
C ASP A 679 6.35 -13.78 -34.37
N ASN A 680 6.38 -14.75 -33.46
CA ASN A 680 6.46 -16.17 -33.80
C ASN A 680 5.25 -16.64 -34.63
N ALA A 681 4.03 -16.17 -34.35
CA ALA A 681 2.85 -16.51 -35.13
C ALA A 681 2.95 -16.03 -36.59
N PHE A 682 3.49 -14.84 -36.82
CA PHE A 682 3.79 -14.35 -38.18
C PHE A 682 4.92 -15.14 -38.85
N GLN A 683 5.96 -15.52 -38.12
CA GLN A 683 7.02 -16.39 -38.67
C GLN A 683 6.46 -17.76 -39.09
N VAL A 684 5.61 -18.38 -38.27
CA VAL A 684 4.93 -19.64 -38.61
C VAL A 684 4.05 -19.47 -39.84
N TYR A 685 3.26 -18.38 -39.92
CA TYR A 685 2.45 -18.05 -41.09
C TYR A 685 3.29 -18.00 -42.37
N VAL A 686 4.44 -17.33 -42.33
CA VAL A 686 5.35 -17.19 -43.48
C VAL A 686 6.00 -18.52 -43.85
N ASN A 687 6.47 -19.28 -42.87
CA ASN A 687 7.09 -20.58 -43.08
C ASN A 687 6.13 -21.59 -43.71
N LEU A 688 4.84 -21.53 -43.39
CA LEU A 688 3.80 -22.37 -44.01
C LEU A 688 3.56 -21.99 -45.49
N ILE A 689 3.68 -20.71 -45.87
CA ILE A 689 3.61 -20.29 -47.28
C ILE A 689 4.81 -20.84 -48.06
N VAL A 690 6.02 -20.66 -47.52
CA VAL A 690 7.27 -21.08 -48.16
C VAL A 690 7.41 -22.61 -48.19
N GLY A 691 6.96 -23.30 -47.15
CA GLY A 691 7.03 -24.76 -47.03
C GLY A 691 6.26 -25.51 -48.12
N ASN A 692 5.29 -24.87 -48.76
CA ASN A 692 4.54 -25.42 -49.89
C ASN A 692 5.27 -25.29 -51.25
N LEU A 693 6.41 -24.60 -51.31
CA LEU A 693 7.18 -24.43 -52.55
C LEU A 693 8.16 -25.60 -52.77
N ALA A 694 8.16 -26.16 -53.98
CA ALA A 694 9.15 -27.17 -54.38
C ALA A 694 10.58 -26.60 -54.40
N SER A 695 11.59 -27.46 -54.36
CA SER A 695 12.98 -26.99 -54.45
C SER A 695 13.31 -26.49 -55.86
N LYS A 696 14.27 -25.57 -55.97
CA LYS A 696 14.77 -25.07 -57.27
C LYS A 696 15.28 -26.20 -58.16
N GLU A 697 15.90 -27.20 -57.54
CA GLU A 697 16.46 -28.38 -58.21
C GLU A 697 15.36 -29.28 -58.81
N ASP A 698 14.17 -29.33 -58.20
CA ASP A 698 13.03 -30.10 -58.72
C ASP A 698 12.42 -29.48 -59.99
N LEU A 699 12.51 -28.15 -60.14
CA LEU A 699 12.04 -27.43 -61.33
C LEU A 699 13.02 -27.54 -62.51
N MET A 700 14.29 -27.83 -62.23
CA MET A 700 15.36 -27.88 -63.23
C MET A 700 15.56 -29.32 -63.73
N LEU A 701 15.66 -29.51 -65.04
CA LEU A 701 16.03 -30.81 -65.59
C LEU A 701 17.41 -31.27 -65.08
N PRO A 702 17.70 -32.58 -65.05
CA PRO A 702 19.05 -33.06 -64.85
C PRO A 702 19.96 -32.59 -65.99
N VAL A 703 21.21 -32.22 -65.67
CA VAL A 703 22.21 -31.78 -66.64
C VAL A 703 22.45 -32.90 -67.68
N PRO A 704 22.32 -32.63 -68.99
CA PRO A 704 22.60 -33.62 -70.03
C PRO A 704 24.04 -34.16 -69.95
N ILE A 705 24.22 -35.42 -70.35
CA ILE A 705 25.56 -36.03 -70.40
C ILE A 705 26.43 -35.26 -71.38
N LEU A 706 27.61 -34.82 -70.95
CA LEU A 706 28.57 -34.16 -71.83
C LEU A 706 28.98 -35.09 -72.96
N THR A 707 28.87 -34.59 -74.19
CA THR A 707 29.30 -35.27 -75.40
C THR A 707 30.21 -34.35 -76.20
N ARG A 708 31.03 -34.93 -77.09
CA ARG A 708 31.91 -34.17 -77.99
C ARG A 708 31.46 -34.26 -79.44
N TYR A 709 31.79 -33.22 -80.20
CA TYR A 709 31.50 -33.09 -81.63
C TYR A 709 31.94 -34.32 -82.47
N ARG A 710 31.10 -34.73 -83.41
CA ARG A 710 31.36 -35.78 -84.41
C ARG A 710 31.37 -35.18 -85.82
N LYS A 711 32.55 -35.10 -86.44
CA LYS A 711 32.67 -34.80 -87.88
C LYS A 711 32.18 -36.00 -88.69
N GLU A 712 31.14 -35.81 -89.51
CA GLU A 712 30.70 -36.84 -90.46
C GLU A 712 31.74 -37.01 -91.57
N THR A 713 32.37 -38.19 -91.62
CA THR A 713 33.20 -38.60 -92.75
C THR A 713 32.69 -39.95 -93.24
N GLY A 714 32.03 -39.94 -94.41
CA GLY A 714 31.78 -41.13 -95.22
C GLY A 714 30.36 -41.67 -95.21
N ILE A 715 29.68 -41.53 -96.37
CA ILE A 715 28.50 -42.30 -96.76
C ILE A 715 28.87 -43.79 -96.77
N LYS A 716 28.20 -44.61 -95.95
CA LYS A 716 28.00 -46.03 -96.23
C LYS A 716 26.54 -46.40 -95.97
N ALA A 717 25.88 -46.74 -97.06
CA ALA A 717 24.49 -47.13 -97.15
C ALA A 717 24.22 -48.52 -96.54
N PHE A 718 22.96 -48.71 -96.15
CA PHE A 718 22.28 -49.97 -95.79
C PHE A 718 22.74 -50.71 -94.53
N VAL A 719 22.15 -50.34 -93.39
CA VAL A 719 21.33 -51.29 -92.63
C VAL A 719 20.10 -50.53 -92.14
N LYS A 720 18.91 -50.96 -92.57
CA LYS A 720 17.63 -50.62 -91.97
C LYS A 720 17.62 -51.27 -90.58
N LYS A 721 18.22 -50.58 -89.61
CA LYS A 721 18.25 -50.96 -88.20
C LYS A 721 17.60 -49.80 -87.48
N GLU A 722 16.41 -50.07 -86.97
CA GLU A 722 15.59 -49.29 -86.05
C GLU A 722 16.11 -47.87 -85.78
N LEU A 723 15.33 -46.88 -86.20
CA LEU A 723 15.25 -45.58 -85.54
C LEU A 723 15.07 -45.88 -84.04
N MET A 724 16.17 -46.07 -83.32
CA MET A 724 16.15 -46.02 -81.89
C MET A 724 15.88 -44.57 -81.58
N ASP A 725 14.65 -44.33 -81.14
CA ASP A 725 14.15 -43.15 -80.48
C ASP A 725 15.20 -42.60 -79.50
N TYR A 726 16.14 -41.79 -79.98
CA TYR A 726 16.78 -40.76 -79.15
C TYR A 726 15.80 -39.59 -78.90
N GLN A 727 14.56 -39.71 -79.40
CA GLN A 727 13.39 -38.94 -78.98
C GLN A 727 12.75 -39.45 -77.68
N LYS A 728 13.21 -40.56 -77.07
CA LYS A 728 12.72 -41.03 -75.76
C LYS A 728 13.85 -41.53 -74.86
N LEU A 729 14.63 -40.61 -74.30
CA LEU A 729 15.19 -40.79 -72.95
C LEU A 729 14.11 -40.31 -71.96
N PRO A 730 13.94 -41.02 -70.82
CA PRO A 730 12.63 -41.34 -70.26
C PRO A 730 11.82 -40.10 -69.86
N GLU A 731 10.65 -39.96 -70.49
CA GLU A 731 9.46 -39.30 -69.90
C GLU A 731 8.98 -40.01 -68.61
N GLU A 732 9.65 -41.09 -68.18
CA GLU A 732 9.31 -41.90 -67.01
C GLU A 732 10.28 -41.68 -65.84
N ARG A 733 10.37 -40.45 -65.33
CA ARG A 733 10.52 -40.20 -63.88
C ARG A 733 9.70 -38.98 -63.50
N LYS A 734 8.41 -39.23 -63.29
CA LYS A 734 7.47 -38.43 -62.47
C LYS A 734 7.30 -36.96 -62.86
N SER A 735 6.52 -36.73 -63.92
CA SER A 735 5.47 -35.69 -63.93
C SER A 735 4.27 -36.08 -63.03
N VAL A 736 4.49 -36.93 -62.03
CA VAL A 736 3.48 -37.47 -61.12
C VAL A 736 3.91 -37.08 -59.71
N ASP A 737 3.14 -36.15 -59.13
CA ASP A 737 3.17 -35.60 -57.76
C ASP A 737 4.00 -34.33 -57.48
N LEU A 738 4.41 -33.54 -58.47
CA LEU A 738 4.80 -32.14 -58.21
C LEU A 738 3.56 -31.24 -58.25
N ASN A 739 3.05 -30.84 -57.08
CA ASN A 739 1.97 -29.87 -56.94
C ASN A 739 2.52 -28.46 -57.25
N VAL A 740 2.80 -28.19 -58.53
CA VAL A 740 3.39 -26.91 -58.95
C VAL A 740 2.35 -25.80 -58.84
N VAL A 741 2.61 -24.85 -57.95
CA VAL A 741 1.70 -23.72 -57.67
C VAL A 741 1.56 -22.82 -58.90
N PRO A 742 0.34 -22.47 -59.35
CA PRO A 742 0.09 -21.51 -60.42
C PRO A 742 0.76 -20.14 -60.20
N THR A 743 1.19 -19.48 -61.28
CA THR A 743 1.92 -18.21 -61.21
C THR A 743 1.07 -17.07 -60.65
N SER A 744 -0.24 -17.05 -60.95
CA SER A 744 -1.19 -16.12 -60.34
C SER A 744 -1.26 -16.24 -58.81
N ILE A 745 -1.21 -17.47 -58.28
CA ILE A 745 -1.21 -17.75 -56.84
C ILE A 745 0.08 -17.26 -56.19
N LEU A 746 1.24 -17.47 -56.83
CA LEU A 746 2.53 -16.95 -56.36
C LEU A 746 2.53 -15.41 -56.28
N CYS A 747 1.92 -14.72 -57.25
CA CYS A 747 1.76 -13.27 -57.20
C CYS A 747 0.87 -12.81 -56.04
N VAL A 748 -0.25 -13.51 -55.78
CA VAL A 748 -1.11 -13.21 -54.62
C VAL A 748 -0.38 -13.48 -53.30
N GLN A 749 0.42 -14.55 -53.21
CA GLN A 749 1.28 -14.83 -52.05
C GLN A 749 2.30 -13.71 -51.81
N LEU A 750 2.99 -13.23 -52.86
CA LEU A 750 3.91 -12.10 -52.77
C LEU A 750 3.23 -10.82 -52.27
N ASN A 751 2.06 -10.49 -52.84
CA ASN A 751 1.27 -9.35 -52.40
C ASN A 751 0.82 -9.49 -50.94
N THR A 752 0.50 -10.71 -50.50
CA THR A 752 0.11 -11.04 -49.13
C THR A 752 1.26 -10.83 -48.15
N LEU A 753 2.47 -11.28 -48.50
CA LEU A 753 3.68 -11.05 -47.71
C LEU A 753 4.04 -9.57 -47.63
N HIS A 754 3.90 -8.82 -48.74
CA HIS A 754 4.12 -7.37 -48.74
C HIS A 754 3.08 -6.62 -47.89
N TYR A 755 1.82 -7.03 -47.95
CA TYR A 755 0.78 -6.49 -47.07
C TYR A 755 1.11 -6.77 -45.60
N ALA A 756 1.59 -7.99 -45.30
CA ALA A 756 1.97 -8.41 -43.97
C ALA A 756 3.07 -7.50 -43.40
N ILE A 757 4.17 -7.29 -44.10
CA ILE A 757 5.27 -6.45 -43.59
C ILE A 757 4.86 -4.99 -43.40
N GLY A 758 4.02 -4.44 -44.28
CA GLY A 758 3.55 -3.05 -44.18
C GLY A 758 2.61 -2.80 -42.99
N HIS A 759 1.84 -3.81 -42.57
CA HIS A 759 0.93 -3.69 -41.42
C HIS A 759 1.59 -3.99 -40.07
N LEU A 760 2.73 -4.69 -40.04
CA LEU A 760 3.47 -4.97 -38.80
C LEU A 760 3.88 -3.69 -38.08
N SER A 761 4.34 -2.67 -38.84
CA SER A 761 4.73 -1.38 -38.24
C SER A 761 3.54 -0.66 -37.61
N LYS A 762 2.36 -0.69 -38.25
CA LYS A 762 1.15 -0.09 -37.68
C LYS A 762 0.70 -0.79 -36.40
N LEU A 763 0.83 -2.11 -36.36
CA LEU A 763 0.54 -2.91 -35.17
C LEU A 763 1.50 -2.56 -34.02
N GLU A 764 2.80 -2.42 -34.31
CA GLU A 764 3.81 -2.01 -33.33
C GLU A 764 3.53 -0.62 -32.74
N ASP A 765 3.17 0.34 -33.60
CA ASP A 765 2.78 1.69 -33.18
C ASP A 765 1.52 1.66 -32.29
N SER A 766 0.50 0.89 -32.68
CA SER A 766 -0.74 0.73 -31.92
C SER A 766 -0.51 0.14 -30.52
N ILE A 767 0.28 -0.93 -30.43
CA ILE A 767 0.63 -1.57 -29.14
C ILE A 767 1.38 -0.59 -28.24
N SER A 768 2.32 0.16 -28.81
CA SER A 768 3.14 1.14 -28.08
C SER A 768 2.27 2.28 -27.53
N ASP A 769 1.35 2.81 -28.33
CA ASP A 769 0.42 3.87 -27.93
C ASP A 769 -0.54 3.43 -26.83
N GLN A 770 -1.09 2.21 -26.92
CA GLN A 770 -1.96 1.65 -25.90
C GLN A 770 -1.21 1.41 -24.57
N TRP A 771 0.05 0.96 -24.63
CA TRP A 771 0.90 0.79 -23.45
C TRP A 771 1.18 2.11 -22.74
N LEU A 772 1.49 3.17 -23.48
CA LEU A 772 1.73 4.51 -22.94
C LEU A 772 0.49 5.11 -22.24
N LYS A 773 -0.72 4.81 -22.74
CA LYS A 773 -1.98 5.23 -22.09
C LYS A 773 -2.22 4.51 -20.76
N LYS A 774 -1.82 3.24 -20.64
CA LYS A 774 -2.05 2.40 -19.46
C LYS A 774 -1.07 2.66 -18.31
N LYS A 775 0.16 3.11 -18.60
CA LYS A 775 1.16 3.51 -17.58
C LYS A 775 1.64 4.97 -17.76
N PRO A 776 0.90 5.97 -17.26
CA PRO A 776 1.37 7.37 -17.28
C PRO A 776 2.60 7.61 -16.38
N SER A 777 2.75 6.81 -15.32
CA SER A 777 3.79 6.97 -14.28
C SER A 777 5.22 6.71 -14.77
N GLU A 778 5.41 5.91 -15.82
CA GLU A 778 6.74 5.70 -16.42
C GLU A 778 7.28 6.94 -17.16
N LYS A 779 6.45 7.99 -17.33
CA LYS A 779 6.92 9.31 -17.81
C LYS A 779 7.80 10.04 -16.78
N PHE A 780 7.61 9.79 -15.48
CA PHE A 780 8.30 10.54 -14.43
C PHE A 780 9.68 9.96 -14.04
N ILE A 781 9.95 8.68 -14.32
CA ILE A 781 11.25 8.05 -14.01
C ILE A 781 12.27 8.25 -15.14
N LYS A 782 11.83 8.66 -16.34
CA LYS A 782 12.69 8.74 -17.54
C LYS A 782 13.14 10.15 -17.95
N SER A 783 12.79 11.20 -17.21
CA SER A 783 13.15 12.59 -17.60
C SER A 783 14.43 13.14 -16.95
N SER A 784 15.22 12.33 -16.23
CA SER A 784 16.50 12.80 -15.69
C SER A 784 17.60 11.75 -15.85
N LEU A 785 18.57 12.11 -16.71
CA LEU A 785 19.78 11.39 -17.13
C LEU A 785 19.57 10.26 -18.16
N ASP A 786 20.29 10.41 -19.27
CA ASP A 786 20.49 9.48 -20.39
C ASP A 786 19.44 9.45 -21.53
N GLU A 787 19.26 10.62 -22.15
CA GLU A 787 18.55 10.82 -23.41
C GLU A 787 19.32 10.32 -24.67
N LYS A 788 20.42 9.56 -24.53
CA LYS A 788 21.22 9.07 -25.67
C LYS A 788 21.49 7.57 -25.74
N SER A 789 21.05 6.77 -24.77
CA SER A 789 21.45 5.34 -24.70
C SER A 789 20.30 4.33 -24.61
N ARG A 790 19.02 4.72 -24.75
CA ARG A 790 17.89 3.76 -24.69
C ARG A 790 16.77 3.96 -25.72
N SER A 791 16.98 4.72 -26.79
CA SER A 791 16.04 4.75 -27.94
C SER A 791 16.15 3.51 -28.85
N SER A 792 17.06 2.57 -28.58
CA SER A 792 17.34 1.43 -29.46
C SER A 792 16.52 0.17 -29.21
N ASN A 793 15.73 0.07 -28.13
CA ASN A 793 15.08 -1.20 -27.76
C ASN A 793 13.56 -1.26 -27.98
N GLN A 794 12.93 -0.19 -28.45
CA GLN A 794 11.48 -0.16 -28.72
C GLN A 794 11.11 -0.31 -30.22
N GLY A 795 12.08 -0.37 -31.13
CA GLY A 795 11.82 -0.51 -32.58
C GLY A 795 12.02 -1.91 -33.17
N ASN A 796 12.30 -2.92 -32.35
CA ASN A 796 12.69 -4.27 -32.80
C ASN A 796 11.73 -5.37 -32.35
N THR A 797 10.47 -5.02 -32.06
CA THR A 797 9.52 -5.97 -31.45
C THR A 797 9.16 -7.14 -32.37
N PHE A 798 9.15 -6.88 -33.68
CA PHE A 798 8.78 -7.82 -34.74
C PHE A 798 9.93 -8.08 -35.75
N ASP A 799 11.18 -8.00 -35.30
CA ASP A 799 12.34 -8.15 -36.21
C ASP A 799 12.44 -9.55 -36.83
N GLY A 800 12.04 -10.59 -36.08
CA GLY A 800 12.04 -11.97 -36.57
C GLY A 800 11.08 -12.17 -37.74
N SER A 801 9.82 -11.76 -37.60
CA SER A 801 8.86 -11.81 -38.71
C SER A 801 9.26 -10.91 -39.88
N ARG A 802 9.79 -9.71 -39.64
CA ARG A 802 10.28 -8.83 -40.73
C ARG A 802 11.37 -9.50 -41.55
N LYS A 803 12.31 -10.18 -40.90
CA LYS A 803 13.39 -10.91 -41.57
C LYS A 803 12.84 -12.10 -42.36
N ASP A 804 11.99 -12.91 -41.75
CA ASP A 804 11.43 -14.10 -42.40
C ASP A 804 10.49 -13.75 -43.56
N ILE A 805 9.67 -12.70 -43.43
CA ILE A 805 8.83 -12.20 -44.52
C ILE A 805 9.69 -11.74 -45.71
N ASN A 806 10.76 -10.98 -45.46
CA ASN A 806 11.64 -10.54 -46.55
C ASN A 806 12.35 -11.71 -47.23
N ALA A 807 12.86 -12.67 -46.45
CA ALA A 807 13.47 -13.88 -46.97
C ALA A 807 12.46 -14.72 -47.79
N ALA A 808 11.21 -14.80 -47.34
CA ALA A 808 10.14 -15.46 -48.07
C ALA A 808 9.79 -14.75 -49.37
N ILE A 809 9.73 -13.41 -49.39
CA ILE A 809 9.54 -12.63 -50.61
C ILE A 809 10.64 -12.96 -51.61
N ASP A 810 11.92 -12.93 -51.19
CA ASP A 810 13.05 -13.23 -52.08
C ASP A 810 12.96 -14.66 -52.62
N ARG A 811 12.64 -15.64 -51.77
CA ARG A 811 12.50 -17.04 -52.16
C ARG A 811 11.34 -17.28 -53.13
N VAL A 812 10.18 -16.66 -52.90
CA VAL A 812 9.02 -16.77 -53.80
C VAL A 812 9.33 -16.08 -55.14
N CYS A 813 10.02 -14.93 -55.14
CA CYS A 813 10.47 -14.26 -56.36
C CYS A 813 11.44 -15.14 -57.17
N GLU A 814 12.46 -15.72 -56.51
CA GLU A 814 13.42 -16.64 -57.15
C GLU A 814 12.71 -17.88 -57.73
N TYR A 815 11.82 -18.50 -56.95
CA TYR A 815 11.04 -19.65 -57.38
C TYR A 815 10.16 -19.31 -58.59
N THR A 816 9.47 -18.17 -58.57
CA THR A 816 8.59 -17.72 -59.65
C THR A 816 9.38 -17.50 -60.94
N GLY A 817 10.52 -16.79 -60.87
CA GLY A 817 11.40 -16.58 -62.03
C GLY A 817 11.93 -17.90 -62.60
N THR A 818 12.42 -18.80 -61.73
CA THR A 818 12.91 -20.12 -62.14
C THR A 818 11.80 -20.94 -62.80
N LYS A 819 10.60 -20.95 -62.21
CA LYS A 819 9.44 -21.69 -62.75
C LYS A 819 9.07 -21.18 -64.14
N ILE A 820 9.01 -19.87 -64.36
CA ILE A 820 8.64 -19.31 -65.67
C ILE A 820 9.65 -19.77 -66.74
N ILE A 821 10.96 -19.68 -66.48
CA ILE A 821 11.97 -20.00 -67.49
C ILE A 821 12.14 -21.51 -67.69
N PHE A 822 12.25 -22.29 -66.62
CA PHE A 822 12.62 -23.71 -66.69
C PHE A 822 11.42 -24.65 -66.79
N TRP A 823 10.20 -24.18 -66.50
CA TRP A 823 8.97 -24.97 -66.57
C TRP A 823 8.00 -24.45 -67.63
N GLU A 824 7.59 -23.17 -67.56
CA GLU A 824 6.54 -22.62 -68.46
C GLU A 824 7.09 -22.31 -69.86
N LEU A 825 8.26 -21.67 -69.95
CA LEU A 825 8.97 -21.34 -71.19
C LEU A 825 10.03 -22.39 -71.55
N ARG A 826 9.93 -23.60 -70.98
CA ARG A 826 10.92 -24.66 -71.17
C ARG A 826 11.12 -25.03 -72.63
N GLU A 827 10.04 -25.27 -73.36
CA GLU A 827 10.10 -25.67 -74.77
C GLU A 827 10.77 -24.59 -75.65
N PRO A 828 10.31 -23.32 -75.66
CA PRO A 828 10.94 -22.30 -76.49
C PRO A 828 12.34 -21.93 -75.98
N PHE A 829 12.54 -21.77 -74.68
CA PHE A 829 13.79 -21.24 -74.11
C PHE A 829 14.86 -22.33 -73.94
N ILE A 830 14.58 -23.42 -73.24
CA ILE A 830 15.59 -24.41 -72.84
C ILE A 830 15.78 -25.50 -73.90
N ASP A 831 14.72 -25.94 -74.57
CA ASP A 831 14.78 -27.08 -75.50
C ASP A 831 15.02 -26.65 -76.97
N SER A 832 14.55 -25.46 -77.37
CA SER A 832 14.58 -24.99 -78.77
C SER A 832 15.68 -23.99 -79.11
N LEU A 833 16.07 -23.11 -78.18
CA LEU A 833 17.06 -22.05 -78.46
C LEU A 833 18.37 -22.62 -79.06
N TYR A 834 18.83 -22.04 -80.16
CA TYR A 834 20.00 -22.45 -80.97
C TYR A 834 19.95 -23.86 -81.59
N LYS A 835 18.77 -24.48 -81.69
CA LYS A 835 18.56 -25.77 -82.36
C LYS A 835 17.77 -25.57 -83.67
N PRO A 836 18.20 -26.14 -84.82
CA PRO A 836 19.36 -27.02 -85.01
C PRO A 836 20.68 -26.25 -85.21
N SER A 837 20.65 -24.92 -85.37
CA SER A 837 21.84 -24.06 -85.42
C SER A 837 21.55 -22.65 -84.90
N VAL A 838 22.61 -21.92 -84.52
CA VAL A 838 22.50 -20.58 -83.91
C VAL A 838 21.79 -19.59 -84.85
N SER A 839 22.12 -19.59 -86.14
CA SER A 839 21.51 -18.66 -87.11
C SER A 839 20.03 -18.96 -87.41
N GLN A 840 19.54 -20.16 -87.10
CA GLN A 840 18.16 -20.57 -87.40
C GLN A 840 17.20 -20.39 -86.23
N SER A 841 17.69 -20.48 -84.99
CA SER A 841 16.88 -20.29 -83.78
C SER A 841 17.58 -19.30 -82.86
N ARG A 842 17.29 -18.01 -83.05
CA ARG A 842 17.87 -16.90 -82.30
C ARG A 842 17.02 -16.49 -81.10
N PHE A 843 17.60 -15.72 -80.18
CA PHE A 843 16.94 -15.27 -78.96
C PHE A 843 15.70 -14.40 -79.21
N GLU A 844 15.59 -13.70 -80.34
CA GLU A 844 14.42 -12.83 -80.63
C GLU A 844 13.09 -13.59 -80.61
N THR A 845 13.11 -14.90 -80.87
CA THR A 845 11.93 -15.78 -80.78
C THR A 845 11.36 -15.90 -79.36
N LEU A 846 12.13 -15.51 -78.34
CA LEU A 846 11.74 -15.55 -76.92
C LEU A 846 11.15 -14.23 -76.41
N ILE A 847 11.23 -13.14 -77.17
CA ILE A 847 10.75 -11.81 -76.74
C ILE A 847 9.24 -11.84 -76.48
N GLU A 848 8.43 -12.34 -77.41
CA GLU A 848 6.97 -12.39 -77.27
C GLU A 848 6.53 -13.30 -76.10
N PRO A 849 7.06 -14.53 -75.94
CA PRO A 849 6.78 -15.35 -74.76
C PRO A 849 7.19 -14.70 -73.42
N LEU A 850 8.33 -14.02 -73.37
CA LEU A 850 8.78 -13.31 -72.16
C LEU A 850 7.92 -12.07 -71.87
N ASP A 851 7.49 -11.34 -72.89
CA ASP A 851 6.62 -10.18 -72.75
C ASP A 851 5.23 -10.58 -72.23
N LEU A 852 4.66 -11.67 -72.75
CA LEU A 852 3.40 -12.22 -72.27
C LEU A 852 3.49 -12.63 -70.79
N ALA A 853 4.57 -13.33 -70.41
CA ALA A 853 4.82 -13.70 -69.01
C ALA A 853 4.98 -12.47 -68.10
N LEU A 854 5.71 -11.44 -68.53
CA LEU A 854 5.87 -10.19 -67.79
C LEU A 854 4.54 -9.44 -67.62
N ASN A 855 3.72 -9.39 -68.66
CA ASN A 855 2.40 -8.75 -68.63
C ASN A 855 1.46 -9.47 -67.64
N GLU A 856 1.45 -10.80 -67.62
CA GLU A 856 0.67 -11.60 -66.67
C GLU A 856 1.12 -11.37 -65.22
N LEU A 857 2.44 -11.31 -64.97
CA LEU A 857 2.99 -10.98 -63.65
C LEU A 857 2.62 -9.57 -63.19
N CYS A 858 2.82 -8.58 -64.07
CA CYS A 858 2.58 -7.18 -63.76
C CYS A 858 1.09 -6.85 -63.55
N ALA A 859 0.18 -7.64 -64.15
CA ALA A 859 -1.26 -7.48 -63.95
C ALA A 859 -1.70 -7.75 -62.50
N VAL A 860 -1.00 -8.66 -61.80
CA VAL A 860 -1.39 -9.11 -60.44
C VAL A 860 -0.49 -8.50 -59.35
N ILE A 861 0.81 -8.35 -59.59
CA ILE A 861 1.75 -7.89 -58.56
C ILE A 861 1.54 -6.41 -58.20
N VAL A 862 1.91 -6.03 -56.99
CA VAL A 862 1.99 -4.62 -56.56
C VAL A 862 3.29 -3.96 -57.04
N GLU A 863 3.24 -2.65 -57.30
CA GLU A 863 4.36 -1.89 -57.88
C GLU A 863 5.66 -2.01 -57.09
N GLN A 864 5.58 -2.05 -55.75
CA GLN A 864 6.74 -2.12 -54.85
C GLN A 864 7.52 -3.44 -54.94
N LEU A 865 6.87 -4.51 -55.45
CA LEU A 865 7.51 -5.82 -55.63
C LEU A 865 7.92 -6.07 -57.08
N ARG A 866 7.48 -5.24 -58.02
CA ARG A 866 7.73 -5.39 -59.47
C ARG A 866 9.21 -5.60 -59.73
N ASP A 867 10.06 -4.68 -59.28
CA ASP A 867 11.49 -4.72 -59.59
C ASP A 867 12.16 -5.96 -58.98
N ARG A 868 11.77 -6.39 -57.77
CA ARG A 868 12.31 -7.60 -57.13
C ARG A 868 11.98 -8.85 -57.95
N LEU A 869 10.72 -8.99 -58.36
CA LEU A 869 10.25 -10.14 -59.12
C LEU A 869 10.84 -10.18 -60.54
N VAL A 870 10.85 -9.03 -61.23
CA VAL A 870 11.42 -8.90 -62.58
C VAL A 870 12.94 -9.13 -62.56
N THR A 871 13.63 -8.71 -61.50
CA THR A 871 15.06 -9.03 -61.30
C THR A 871 15.29 -10.54 -61.15
N SER A 872 14.45 -11.25 -60.39
CA SER A 872 14.52 -12.71 -60.30
C SER A 872 14.22 -13.41 -61.64
N LEU A 873 13.30 -12.88 -62.44
CA LEU A 873 13.03 -13.39 -63.78
C LEU A 873 14.20 -13.16 -64.73
N LEU A 874 14.84 -11.98 -64.68
CA LEU A 874 16.07 -11.71 -65.42
C LEU A 874 17.19 -12.68 -65.01
N GLN A 875 17.39 -12.88 -63.70
CA GLN A 875 18.39 -13.85 -63.21
C GLN A 875 18.11 -15.24 -63.77
N ALA A 876 16.87 -15.72 -63.70
CA ALA A 876 16.49 -17.02 -64.25
C ALA A 876 16.68 -17.09 -65.77
N SER A 877 16.43 -16.00 -66.49
CA SER A 877 16.63 -15.90 -67.95
C SER A 877 18.12 -15.98 -68.31
N VAL A 878 18.97 -15.30 -67.55
CA VAL A 878 20.44 -15.37 -67.69
C VAL A 878 20.95 -16.77 -67.35
N ASP A 879 20.46 -17.38 -66.26
CA ASP A 879 20.80 -18.77 -65.89
C ASP A 879 20.37 -19.76 -66.98
N GLY A 880 19.18 -19.57 -67.56
CA GLY A 880 18.67 -20.35 -68.68
C GLY A 880 19.54 -20.21 -69.94
N PHE A 881 19.95 -18.98 -70.27
CA PHE A 881 20.84 -18.68 -71.39
C PHE A 881 22.22 -19.32 -71.20
N VAL A 882 22.83 -19.17 -70.02
CA VAL A 882 24.09 -19.82 -69.66
C VAL A 882 23.99 -21.34 -69.75
N ARG A 883 22.87 -21.90 -69.26
CA ARG A 883 22.62 -23.34 -69.34
C ARG A 883 22.54 -23.84 -70.78
N VAL A 884 21.90 -23.10 -71.68
CA VAL A 884 21.84 -23.45 -73.10
C VAL A 884 23.23 -23.46 -73.74
N LEU A 885 24.11 -22.52 -73.36
CA LEU A 885 25.48 -22.43 -73.88
C LEU A 885 26.44 -23.50 -73.33
N LEU A 886 26.31 -23.85 -72.05
CA LEU A 886 27.25 -24.75 -71.37
C LEU A 886 26.76 -26.20 -71.23
N ASP A 887 25.46 -26.38 -71.02
CA ASP A 887 24.82 -27.67 -70.68
C ASP A 887 23.63 -27.96 -71.61
N GLY A 888 23.66 -27.42 -72.83
CA GLY A 888 22.56 -27.47 -73.80
C GLY A 888 22.33 -28.83 -74.50
N GLY A 889 23.12 -29.84 -74.17
CA GLY A 889 23.00 -31.20 -74.70
C GLY A 889 23.62 -31.44 -76.09
N PRO A 890 23.63 -32.71 -76.57
CA PRO A 890 24.37 -33.14 -77.77
C PRO A 890 23.86 -32.53 -79.09
N SER A 891 22.65 -31.97 -79.11
CA SER A 891 22.04 -31.37 -80.30
C SER A 891 22.54 -29.96 -80.62
N ARG A 892 23.33 -29.34 -79.73
CA ARG A 892 23.87 -27.98 -79.91
C ARG A 892 25.37 -28.03 -80.14
N VAL A 893 25.79 -27.56 -81.31
CA VAL A 893 27.19 -27.46 -81.73
C VAL A 893 27.46 -26.03 -82.15
N PHE A 894 28.49 -25.42 -81.57
CA PHE A 894 28.82 -24.00 -81.73
C PHE A 894 30.16 -23.81 -82.44
N LEU A 895 30.20 -22.84 -83.35
CA LEU A 895 31.38 -22.39 -84.07
C LEU A 895 31.94 -21.12 -83.43
N GLN A 896 33.21 -20.81 -83.72
CA GLN A 896 33.82 -19.54 -83.26
C GLN A 896 33.07 -18.31 -83.79
N SER A 897 32.54 -18.39 -85.02
CA SER A 897 31.78 -17.32 -85.66
C SER A 897 30.47 -17.00 -84.94
N ASP A 898 29.92 -17.95 -84.18
CA ASP A 898 28.62 -17.80 -83.52
C ASP A 898 28.71 -16.87 -82.29
N ALA A 899 29.92 -16.61 -81.78
CA ALA A 899 30.13 -15.73 -80.62
C ALA A 899 29.57 -14.32 -80.81
N LYS A 900 29.62 -13.77 -82.04
CA LYS A 900 29.01 -12.47 -82.36
C LYS A 900 27.49 -12.50 -82.25
N LEU A 901 26.87 -13.60 -82.67
CA LEU A 901 25.42 -13.78 -82.60
C LEU A 901 24.96 -13.93 -81.13
N PHE A 902 25.78 -14.59 -80.28
CA PHE A 902 25.51 -14.64 -78.84
C PHE A 902 25.65 -13.28 -78.16
N GLU A 903 26.60 -12.44 -78.60
CA GLU A 903 26.77 -11.09 -78.07
C GLU A 903 25.58 -10.18 -78.44
N GLU A 904 25.10 -10.27 -79.68
CA GLU A 904 23.86 -9.63 -80.13
C GLU A 904 22.65 -10.10 -79.31
N ASP A 905 22.48 -11.41 -79.15
CA ASP A 905 21.35 -12.00 -78.43
C ASP A 905 21.35 -11.64 -76.92
N LEU A 906 22.55 -11.54 -76.33
CA LEU A 906 22.71 -11.09 -74.95
C LEU A 906 22.35 -9.61 -74.77
N GLU A 907 22.67 -8.77 -75.77
CA GLU A 907 22.28 -7.36 -75.76
C GLU A 907 20.76 -7.19 -75.95
N VAL A 908 20.12 -8.03 -76.76
CA VAL A 908 18.66 -8.09 -76.89
C VAL A 908 18.00 -8.43 -75.55
N LEU A 909 18.50 -9.47 -74.86
CA LEU A 909 18.02 -9.82 -73.51
C LEU A 909 18.18 -8.65 -72.53
N LYS A 910 19.32 -7.95 -72.60
CA LYS A 910 19.61 -6.80 -71.73
C LYS A 910 18.64 -5.64 -71.97
N GLU A 911 18.51 -5.21 -73.22
CA GLU A 911 17.65 -4.08 -73.59
C GLU A 911 16.17 -4.38 -73.36
N PHE A 912 15.75 -5.64 -73.51
CA PHE A 912 14.39 -6.09 -73.19
C PHE A 912 14.02 -5.78 -71.72
N PHE A 913 14.87 -6.16 -70.75
CA PHE A 913 14.61 -5.92 -69.33
C PHE A 913 14.87 -4.47 -68.88
N ILE A 914 15.68 -3.70 -69.62
CA ILE A 914 15.84 -2.24 -69.39
C ILE A 914 14.60 -1.48 -69.91
N SER A 915 13.99 -1.97 -70.99
CA SER A 915 12.76 -1.43 -71.60
C SER A 915 12.82 0.09 -71.82
N GLY A 916 13.94 0.63 -72.31
CA GLY A 916 14.08 2.08 -72.55
C GLY A 916 14.07 2.97 -71.30
N GLY A 917 14.15 2.40 -70.10
CA GLY A 917 14.10 3.12 -68.82
C GLY A 917 12.83 2.86 -68.00
N ASP A 918 11.81 2.23 -68.59
CA ASP A 918 10.56 1.87 -67.90
C ASP A 918 10.62 0.50 -67.21
N GLY A 919 11.71 -0.25 -67.43
CA GLY A 919 12.01 -1.56 -66.84
C GLY A 919 12.97 -1.49 -65.65
N LEU A 920 13.91 -2.44 -65.56
CA LEU A 920 14.87 -2.51 -64.45
C LEU A 920 15.99 -1.45 -64.57
N PRO A 921 16.57 -1.00 -63.44
CA PRO A 921 17.73 -0.11 -63.46
C PRO A 921 18.92 -0.72 -64.20
N ARG A 922 19.52 0.04 -65.13
CA ARG A 922 20.64 -0.44 -65.98
C ARG A 922 21.78 -1.09 -65.19
N GLY A 923 22.14 -0.53 -64.03
CA GLY A 923 23.20 -1.07 -63.18
C GLY A 923 22.90 -2.47 -62.63
N VAL A 924 21.64 -2.77 -62.30
CA VAL A 924 21.23 -4.11 -61.83
C VAL A 924 21.35 -5.12 -62.98
N VAL A 925 20.83 -4.76 -64.16
CA VAL A 925 20.86 -5.62 -65.34
C VAL A 925 22.30 -5.94 -65.77
N GLU A 926 23.16 -4.93 -65.85
CA GLU A 926 24.58 -5.09 -66.22
C GLU A 926 25.34 -6.02 -65.27
N ASN A 927 25.05 -5.95 -63.98
CA ASN A 927 25.67 -6.82 -62.97
C ASN A 927 25.26 -8.29 -63.14
N LEU A 928 23.98 -8.58 -63.39
CA LEU A 928 23.50 -9.96 -63.55
C LEU A 928 23.98 -10.59 -64.86
N VAL A 929 24.05 -9.80 -65.93
CA VAL A 929 24.49 -10.27 -67.26
C VAL A 929 26.01 -10.47 -67.35
N ALA A 930 26.80 -9.89 -66.43
CA ALA A 930 28.26 -9.91 -66.47
C ALA A 930 28.85 -11.33 -66.57
N HIS A 931 28.29 -12.31 -65.86
CA HIS A 931 28.75 -13.70 -65.93
C HIS A 931 28.46 -14.35 -67.28
N ALA A 932 27.25 -14.17 -67.82
CA ALA A 932 26.88 -14.67 -69.14
C ALA A 932 27.74 -14.03 -70.25
N ARG A 933 28.01 -12.73 -70.15
CA ARG A 933 28.91 -12.00 -71.06
C ARG A 933 30.31 -12.62 -71.08
N HIS A 934 30.84 -12.98 -69.92
CA HIS A 934 32.12 -13.66 -69.83
C HIS A 934 32.11 -15.01 -70.55
N ILE A 935 31.05 -15.81 -70.37
CA ILE A 935 30.89 -17.09 -71.07
C ILE A 935 30.78 -16.91 -72.58
N VAL A 936 30.02 -15.91 -73.04
CA VAL A 936 29.90 -15.56 -74.47
C VAL A 936 31.28 -15.21 -75.06
N GLN A 937 32.10 -14.45 -74.33
CA GLN A 937 33.49 -14.15 -74.75
C GLN A 937 34.34 -15.41 -74.91
N LEU A 938 34.18 -16.42 -74.03
CA LEU A 938 34.90 -17.70 -74.15
C LEU A 938 34.61 -18.41 -75.47
N HIS A 939 33.38 -18.32 -75.99
CA HIS A 939 33.04 -18.89 -77.30
C HIS A 939 33.73 -18.16 -78.47
N GLY A 940 34.23 -16.94 -78.29
CA GLY A 940 34.94 -16.15 -79.31
C GLY A 940 36.43 -16.48 -79.47
N TYR A 941 37.07 -17.07 -78.46
CA TYR A 941 38.50 -17.41 -78.50
C TYR A 941 38.81 -18.58 -79.46
N GLU A 942 40.07 -18.68 -79.87
CA GLU A 942 40.51 -19.82 -80.67
C GLU A 942 40.54 -21.10 -79.85
N THR A 943 40.25 -22.24 -80.48
CA THR A 943 40.20 -23.54 -79.79
C THR A 943 41.52 -23.92 -79.13
N ARG A 944 42.66 -23.45 -79.66
CA ARG A 944 43.99 -23.66 -79.07
C ARG A 944 44.17 -22.89 -77.77
N GLU A 945 43.73 -21.64 -77.72
CA GLU A 945 43.82 -20.78 -76.53
C GLU A 945 42.96 -21.35 -75.39
N LEU A 946 41.76 -21.84 -75.70
CA LEU A 946 40.87 -22.52 -74.75
C LEU A 946 41.50 -23.83 -74.21
N ILE A 947 42.21 -24.58 -75.05
CA ILE A 947 42.90 -25.82 -74.67
C ILE A 947 44.12 -25.52 -73.79
N GLU A 948 44.91 -24.50 -74.13
CA GLU A 948 46.06 -24.06 -73.33
C GLU A 948 45.62 -23.56 -71.95
N ASP A 949 44.58 -22.75 -71.90
CA ASP A 949 44.05 -22.25 -70.64
C ASP A 949 43.41 -23.36 -69.79
N LEU A 950 42.76 -24.35 -70.43
CA LEU A 950 42.26 -25.52 -69.71
C LEU A 950 43.41 -26.38 -69.15
N ARG A 951 44.55 -26.51 -69.84
CA ARG A 951 45.72 -27.27 -69.34
C ARG A 951 46.40 -26.58 -68.17
N SER A 952 46.58 -25.27 -68.24
CA SER A 952 47.17 -24.47 -67.16
C SER A 952 46.32 -24.53 -65.89
N THR A 953 44.99 -24.50 -66.04
CA THR A 953 44.02 -24.47 -64.93
C THR A 953 43.70 -25.85 -64.34
N SER A 954 43.79 -26.93 -65.13
CA SER A 954 43.53 -28.32 -64.68
C SER A 954 44.71 -29.00 -63.99
N GLY A 955 45.86 -28.31 -63.83
CA GLY A 955 47.06 -28.86 -63.20
C GLY A 955 47.79 -29.91 -64.05
N LEU A 956 47.53 -29.96 -65.35
CA LEU A 956 48.20 -30.85 -66.31
C LEU A 956 49.63 -30.38 -66.65
N GLU A 957 50.02 -29.16 -66.25
CA GLU A 957 51.37 -28.61 -66.37
C GLU A 957 52.00 -28.39 -64.97
N VAL A 958 53.32 -28.59 -64.86
CA VAL A 958 54.10 -28.62 -63.59
C VAL A 958 54.13 -27.27 -62.85
N GLN A 959 53.59 -26.21 -63.44
CA GLN A 959 53.50 -24.87 -62.85
C GLN A 959 52.03 -24.42 -62.83
N GLY A 960 51.32 -24.73 -61.74
CA GLY A 960 49.91 -24.36 -61.56
C GLY A 960 49.74 -22.83 -61.53
N GLY A 961 49.19 -22.27 -62.61
CA GLY A 961 48.89 -20.84 -62.75
C GLY A 961 47.39 -20.56 -62.74
N ARG A 962 46.99 -19.34 -62.34
CA ARG A 962 45.61 -18.84 -62.51
C ARG A 962 45.23 -18.83 -63.99
N SER A 963 43.97 -19.16 -64.31
CA SER A 963 43.41 -19.05 -65.67
C SER A 963 43.67 -17.65 -66.24
N LYS A 964 44.23 -17.59 -67.45
CA LYS A 964 44.47 -16.34 -68.19
C LYS A 964 43.18 -15.79 -68.77
N LEU A 965 42.22 -16.67 -69.07
CA LEU A 965 40.90 -16.32 -69.60
C LEU A 965 39.86 -16.13 -68.51
N GLY A 966 40.20 -16.24 -67.21
CA GLY A 966 39.32 -15.95 -66.08
C GLY A 966 38.23 -17.00 -65.79
N ALA A 967 38.22 -18.14 -66.48
CA ALA A 967 37.18 -19.16 -66.37
C ALA A 967 37.66 -20.41 -65.62
N ASP A 968 36.73 -21.13 -65.00
CA ASP A 968 37.06 -22.37 -64.29
C ASP A 968 37.18 -23.57 -65.26
N THR A 969 37.89 -24.61 -64.79
CA THR A 969 38.15 -25.85 -65.55
C THR A 969 36.86 -26.48 -66.08
N LYS A 970 35.75 -26.39 -65.32
CA LYS A 970 34.47 -26.98 -65.71
C LYS A 970 33.79 -26.19 -66.83
N THR A 971 33.80 -24.86 -66.79
CA THR A 971 33.22 -24.02 -67.85
C THR A 971 34.00 -24.18 -69.16
N LEU A 972 35.33 -24.10 -69.11
CA LEU A 972 36.19 -24.31 -70.30
C LEU A 972 35.99 -25.69 -70.94
N LEU A 973 35.89 -26.74 -70.11
CA LEU A 973 35.60 -28.10 -70.59
C LEU A 973 34.24 -28.18 -71.30
N ARG A 974 33.20 -27.57 -70.73
CA ARG A 974 31.85 -27.54 -71.32
C ARG A 974 31.81 -26.80 -72.64
N VAL A 975 32.45 -25.63 -72.73
CA VAL A 975 32.59 -24.86 -73.98
C VAL A 975 33.27 -25.72 -75.07
N LEU A 976 34.36 -26.42 -74.73
CA LEU A 976 35.06 -27.31 -75.67
C LEU A 976 34.24 -28.55 -76.07
N CYS A 977 33.32 -29.03 -75.23
CA CYS A 977 32.43 -30.15 -75.57
C CYS A 977 31.45 -29.77 -76.67
N HIS A 978 30.90 -28.54 -76.61
CA HIS A 978 29.96 -28.01 -77.60
C HIS A 978 30.63 -27.40 -78.84
N ARG A 979 31.96 -27.27 -78.86
CA ARG A 979 32.71 -26.69 -80.00
C ARG A 979 32.72 -27.61 -81.23
N GLY A 980 32.35 -27.08 -82.39
CA GLY A 980 32.31 -27.76 -83.69
C GLY A 980 33.67 -28.06 -84.35
N ASP A 981 34.78 -27.97 -83.60
CA ASP A 981 36.13 -28.15 -84.11
C ASP A 981 36.66 -29.57 -83.88
N SER A 982 37.35 -30.13 -84.88
CA SER A 982 37.98 -31.44 -84.73
C SER A 982 39.10 -31.44 -83.68
N GLU A 983 39.76 -30.31 -83.48
CA GLU A 983 40.84 -30.13 -82.49
C GLU A 983 40.30 -30.23 -81.06
N ALA A 984 39.21 -29.52 -80.75
CA ALA A 984 38.51 -29.63 -79.47
C ALA A 984 38.03 -31.07 -79.20
N SER A 985 37.39 -31.70 -80.19
CA SER A 985 36.86 -33.06 -80.06
C SER A 985 37.95 -34.13 -79.89
N GLN A 986 39.15 -33.94 -80.44
CA GLN A 986 40.28 -34.85 -80.19
C GLN A 986 40.87 -34.64 -78.81
N PHE A 987 41.05 -33.39 -78.39
CA PHE A 987 41.60 -33.04 -77.09
C PHE A 987 40.75 -33.59 -75.94
N VAL A 988 39.46 -33.27 -75.95
CA VAL A 988 38.51 -33.69 -74.90
C VAL A 988 38.34 -35.22 -74.86
N LYS A 989 38.43 -35.90 -76.01
CA LYS A 989 38.48 -37.37 -76.07
C LYS A 989 39.70 -37.93 -75.34
N LYS A 990 40.89 -37.36 -75.61
CA LYS A 990 42.17 -37.89 -75.11
C LYS A 990 42.35 -37.64 -73.62
N GLN A 991 42.01 -36.44 -73.15
CA GLN A 991 42.24 -36.02 -71.77
C GLN A 991 41.10 -36.41 -70.82
N PHE A 992 39.84 -36.29 -71.25
CA PHE A 992 38.66 -36.43 -70.38
C PHE A 992 37.76 -37.62 -70.74
N LYS A 993 38.12 -38.42 -71.76
CA LYS A 993 37.39 -39.64 -72.20
C LYS A 993 35.89 -39.41 -72.53
N ILE A 994 35.52 -38.21 -72.96
CA ILE A 994 34.12 -37.84 -73.24
C ILE A 994 33.58 -38.57 -74.49
N PRO A 995 32.36 -39.15 -74.43
CA PRO A 995 31.74 -39.88 -75.55
C PRO A 995 31.35 -38.95 -76.71
N LYS A 996 31.25 -39.51 -77.92
CA LYS A 996 30.73 -38.76 -79.09
C LYS A 996 29.23 -38.54 -78.94
N SER A 997 28.72 -37.44 -79.50
CA SER A 997 27.27 -37.30 -79.71
C SER A 997 26.74 -38.44 -80.61
N GLY A 998 25.59 -39.01 -80.23
CA GLY A 998 24.82 -39.91 -81.09
C GLY A 998 24.34 -39.17 -82.34
N ALA A 999 24.10 -39.87 -83.45
CA ALA A 999 23.57 -39.22 -84.65
C ALA A 999 22.22 -38.55 -84.31
N ALA A 1000 22.09 -37.27 -84.69
CA ALA A 1000 20.82 -36.56 -84.70
C ALA A 1000 20.04 -36.93 -85.96
#